data_AF-A0A443SGP2-F1
#
_entry.id   AF-A0A443SGP2-F1
#
_cell.length_a   1.000
_cell.length_b   1.000
_cell.length_c   1.000
_cell.angle_alpha   90.00
_cell.angle_beta   90.00
_cell.angle_gamma   90.00
#
_symmetry.space_group_name_H-M   'P 1'
#
loop_
_entity.id
_entity.type
_entity.pdbx_description
1 polymer ?
#
loop_
_entity_poly.entity_id
_entity_poly.type
_entity_poly.pdbx_seq_one_letter_code
_entity_poly.pdbx_strand_id
1 'polypeptide(L)'
;MDDEKCAEHETEAKRSPNCDAVFDEVCLIEKGTTNEDESHKHRKTPSNASNASNSSSSSQEDTMYSTGSTPLGTPVSDSSENLHNLNDKFNAFATESVKNGLVLNLKAIEEKYEERIDEFKREKNVLESEVESLKVKLLKQEDEFAKSVNEVKGQFNARLEKANKQADSFRKDLESMVVKYAKSEKEVIVLKRSKEETERKFRDALKDKEALLVRIKGLSADKTSLMSSLDKKLAESANLMKNIEKLKEDVKDREIKWKQMQAKFQTECDLHTTSRQKLDSTLQLVDDLKNENQRLRNEVYLNKLMAVNENKENIGTDSTNEAKQEGETMSSTEPDNELLKKTSEYEKENHQLTVKVQTLERERLDHEETVSKLKESLNEAKSEMMTLNQKVNSLEEVRVALERERELGASLNKELQRLKEANNELVGEMEICRHKEGELLEFTERLTAKTVNLQSEHNIVEQKCATLQDEVSRYSKKSKEDEEEIERLRRDLVLCQEKHQNEVSLLARKVAEKTKLTEELRCRVDEVENENKVMKKRHVNTVKELNKELLLMKKRIESSENHGNANNCSETVSIGSRTSSSTSLEACQQQQSNGNIPAVNQHDEGPKCSQCSQCTDTVPQLDKQMLINRILKLQKALNKRQEKIDFLDEHNQQLLEEMKKKTKLIQYYILREETGALTTNKMDENKKQLSKRGTGIMASLYSSSTSDASMTVELSLEINKKLQAVLEDTILKNITLKENINTLGDEIARLTSQRNSTVSHS
;
A
#
# COMPACT_ATOMS: atom_id res chain seq x y z
N MET A 1 53.39 40.30 18.97
CA MET A 1 52.84 40.48 17.60
C MET A 1 51.60 39.60 17.57
N ASP A 2 50.43 40.07 18.02
CA ASP A 2 49.81 41.41 17.89
C ASP A 2 49.51 41.68 16.39
N ASP A 3 48.29 42.03 15.96
CA ASP A 3 47.03 42.42 16.64
C ASP A 3 45.85 41.49 16.20
N GLU A 4 44.62 41.42 16.75
CA GLU A 4 43.62 42.44 17.16
C GLU A 4 43.21 43.41 16.02
N LYS A 5 41.95 43.89 15.85
CA LYS A 5 40.65 43.66 16.53
C LYS A 5 39.48 44.07 15.59
N CYS A 6 38.24 44.01 16.10
CA CYS A 6 36.97 44.52 15.50
C CYS A 6 36.50 43.79 14.22
N ALA A 7 35.30 43.21 14.11
CA ALA A 7 34.01 43.32 14.81
C ALA A 7 33.22 44.62 14.55
N GLU A 8 32.04 44.45 13.94
CA GLU A 8 30.95 45.42 13.97
C GLU A 8 29.61 44.66 13.97
N HIS A 9 28.60 45.19 14.66
CA HIS A 9 27.27 44.61 14.78
C HIS A 9 26.34 45.23 13.74
N GLU A 10 25.40 44.46 13.19
CA GLU A 10 24.06 45.03 12.98
C GLU A 10 22.97 43.99 13.23
N THR A 11 21.86 44.45 13.81
CA THR A 11 20.74 43.62 14.26
C THR A 11 19.46 44.03 13.53
N GLU A 12 18.76 43.08 12.91
CA GLU A 12 17.34 43.29 12.59
C GLU A 12 16.49 42.04 12.89
N ALA A 13 15.28 42.27 13.37
CA ALA A 13 14.43 41.22 13.96
C ALA A 13 13.24 40.87 13.06
N LYS A 14 12.89 39.58 12.98
CA LYS A 14 11.56 39.12 12.53
C LYS A 14 11.05 37.93 13.35
N ARG A 15 10.23 38.28 14.36
CA ARG A 15 9.14 37.52 15.00
C ARG A 15 8.96 36.03 14.63
N SER A 16 9.32 35.17 15.58
CA SER A 16 8.47 34.02 15.98
C SER A 16 7.27 34.53 16.82
N PRO A 17 6.21 33.72 17.11
CA PRO A 17 6.10 32.27 16.93
C PRO A 17 4.94 31.80 16.05
N ASN A 18 5.05 30.54 15.60
CA ASN A 18 3.93 29.69 15.26
C ASN A 18 3.97 28.50 16.23
N CYS A 19 3.02 28.45 17.17
CA CYS A 19 2.90 27.36 18.15
C CYS A 19 1.42 26.99 18.24
N ASP A 20 1.11 25.71 18.06
CA ASP A 20 -0.27 25.24 17.97
C ASP A 20 -1.01 25.38 19.30
N ALA A 21 -2.26 25.85 19.22
CA ALA A 21 -3.12 25.96 20.39
C ALA A 21 -3.64 24.57 20.79
N VAL A 22 -3.08 24.01 21.85
CA VAL A 22 -3.64 22.83 22.53
C VAL A 22 -5.02 23.20 23.09
N PHE A 23 -6.04 22.42 22.73
CA PHE A 23 -7.38 22.53 23.29
C PHE A 23 -7.48 21.62 24.51
N ASP A 24 -7.25 22.17 25.70
CA ASP A 24 -7.58 21.51 26.96
C ASP A 24 -9.10 21.56 27.20
N GLU A 25 -9.78 20.43 27.01
CA GLU A 25 -11.17 20.27 27.43
C GLU A 25 -11.22 19.73 28.87
N VAL A 26 -11.70 20.55 29.81
CA VAL A 26 -11.61 20.29 31.26
C VAL A 26 -12.59 19.17 31.66
N CYS A 27 -12.06 17.96 31.84
CA CYS A 27 -12.82 16.82 32.31
C CYS A 27 -12.99 16.85 33.84
N LEU A 28 -14.16 17.30 34.32
CA LEU A 28 -14.55 17.18 35.74
C LEU A 28 -15.07 15.76 36.03
N ILE A 29 -14.18 14.91 36.54
CA ILE A 29 -14.53 13.59 37.09
C ILE A 29 -14.58 13.70 38.62
N GLU A 30 -15.79 13.61 39.19
CA GLU A 30 -15.95 13.33 40.62
C GLU A 30 -15.54 11.88 40.94
N LYS A 31 -14.96 11.67 42.12
CA LYS A 31 -14.53 10.34 42.60
C LYS A 31 -15.42 9.86 43.74
N GLY A 32 -15.98 8.67 43.59
CA GLY A 32 -16.50 7.83 44.67
C GLY A 32 -17.08 6.54 44.08
N THR A 33 -16.52 5.33 44.31
CA THR A 33 -16.47 4.54 45.56
C THR A 33 -17.86 4.25 46.13
N THR A 34 -18.29 3.01 46.37
CA THR A 34 -17.59 1.68 46.29
C THR A 34 -18.63 0.57 46.42
N ASN A 35 -18.39 -0.59 45.79
CA ASN A 35 -18.86 -1.94 46.19
C ASN A 35 -20.40 -2.14 46.21
N GLU A 36 -20.98 -3.36 46.27
CA GLU A 36 -20.41 -4.72 46.28
C GLU A 36 -21.31 -5.73 45.53
N ASP A 37 -20.80 -6.96 45.41
CA ASP A 37 -21.18 -8.03 44.49
C ASP A 37 -22.42 -8.91 44.85
N GLU A 38 -22.76 -9.79 43.88
CA GLU A 38 -23.33 -11.15 44.03
C GLU A 38 -24.72 -11.42 44.68
N SER A 39 -25.72 -11.52 43.79
CA SER A 39 -26.31 -12.83 43.36
C SER A 39 -27.71 -13.31 43.83
N HIS A 40 -28.40 -13.94 42.85
CA HIS A 40 -29.20 -15.18 42.93
C HIS A 40 -30.72 -15.21 43.33
N LYS A 41 -31.47 -15.90 42.44
CA LYS A 41 -32.66 -16.78 42.61
C LYS A 41 -34.12 -16.22 42.60
N HIS A 42 -34.74 -16.42 41.43
CA HIS A 42 -36.06 -17.06 41.17
C HIS A 42 -37.39 -16.54 41.78
N ARG A 43 -38.20 -15.97 40.86
CA ARG A 43 -39.50 -16.50 40.35
C ARG A 43 -40.77 -16.47 41.23
N LYS A 44 -41.86 -15.96 40.61
CA LYS A 44 -43.32 -16.02 40.93
C LYS A 44 -43.92 -14.91 41.82
N THR A 45 -44.53 -13.92 41.17
CA THR A 45 -45.99 -13.63 41.15
C THR A 45 -46.88 -14.09 42.33
N PRO A 46 -47.96 -13.34 42.64
CA PRO A 46 -48.01 -11.94 43.06
C PRO A 46 -48.94 -11.78 44.31
N SER A 47 -49.36 -10.55 44.63
CA SER A 47 -50.26 -10.21 45.75
C SER A 47 -49.63 -10.40 47.15
N ASN A 48 -50.14 -9.80 48.24
CA ASN A 48 -51.24 -8.83 48.33
C ASN A 48 -50.95 -7.78 49.42
N ALA A 49 -51.82 -6.78 49.49
CA ALA A 49 -52.24 -5.95 50.64
C ALA A 49 -51.44 -6.03 51.98
N SER A 50 -51.33 -4.94 52.75
CA SER A 50 -52.53 -4.22 53.20
C SER A 50 -52.24 -3.01 54.11
N ASN A 51 -53.31 -2.23 54.32
CA ASN A 51 -53.71 -1.60 55.58
C ASN A 51 -52.94 -0.38 56.11
N ALA A 52 -53.60 0.59 56.74
CA ALA A 52 -55.05 0.90 56.86
C ALA A 52 -55.19 2.44 57.02
N SER A 53 -56.32 3.12 57.26
CA SER A 53 -57.71 2.82 57.71
C SER A 53 -58.53 4.12 57.42
N ASN A 54 -59.85 4.30 57.48
CA ASN A 54 -61.10 3.54 57.75
C ASN A 54 -62.28 4.55 57.46
N SER A 55 -63.60 4.31 57.56
CA SER A 55 -64.55 3.17 57.52
C SER A 55 -65.97 3.77 57.73
N SER A 56 -67.11 3.26 57.25
CA SER A 56 -67.49 2.22 56.26
C SER A 56 -69.02 2.13 56.22
N SER A 57 -69.63 1.61 55.13
CA SER A 57 -71.05 1.18 55.07
C SER A 57 -72.09 2.34 55.07
N SER A 58 -73.39 2.16 54.75
CA SER A 58 -74.17 0.97 54.30
C SER A 58 -75.37 1.40 53.43
N SER A 59 -76.12 0.41 52.94
CA SER A 59 -77.39 0.48 52.21
C SER A 59 -78.58 1.14 52.94
N GLN A 60 -79.67 1.28 52.18
CA GLN A 60 -81.08 1.56 52.52
C GLN A 60 -81.55 3.03 52.55
N GLU A 61 -82.76 3.19 52.00
CA GLU A 61 -83.80 4.19 52.27
C GLU A 61 -83.37 5.60 52.69
N ASP A 62 -83.52 6.57 51.79
CA ASP A 62 -84.68 7.47 51.92
C ASP A 62 -85.10 8.16 50.60
N THR A 63 -86.35 8.64 50.55
CA THR A 63 -86.94 9.32 49.38
C THR A 63 -86.86 10.84 49.48
N MET A 64 -86.48 11.54 48.39
CA MET A 64 -87.06 12.84 48.01
C MET A 64 -86.96 13.11 46.50
N TYR A 65 -88.08 13.01 45.78
CA TYR A 65 -88.29 13.71 44.51
C TYR A 65 -89.05 15.01 44.79
N SER A 66 -88.55 16.16 44.29
CA SER A 66 -89.24 17.45 44.43
C SER A 66 -89.31 18.18 43.09
N THR A 67 -90.33 17.82 42.31
CA THR A 67 -90.71 18.50 41.06
C THR A 67 -92.17 18.94 41.18
N GLY A 68 -92.40 20.14 41.72
CA GLY A 68 -93.73 20.67 42.00
C GLY A 68 -94.42 21.26 40.76
N SER A 69 -95.27 20.47 40.09
CA SER A 69 -96.16 20.93 39.02
C SER A 69 -97.59 20.43 39.23
N THR A 70 -98.47 21.31 39.71
CA THR A 70 -99.89 21.01 39.97
C THR A 70 -100.77 21.28 38.74
N PRO A 71 -101.69 20.37 38.40
CA PRO A 71 -102.98 20.73 37.78
C PRO A 71 -104.20 20.23 38.58
N LEU A 72 -105.39 20.66 38.16
CA LEU A 72 -106.68 20.52 38.88
C LEU A 72 -107.31 19.11 38.80
N GLY A 73 -108.15 18.77 39.78
CA GLY A 73 -109.11 17.65 39.71
C GLY A 73 -109.97 17.46 40.98
N THR A 74 -111.24 17.85 40.94
CA THR A 74 -112.29 17.59 41.97
C THR A 74 -113.10 16.31 41.60
N PRO A 75 -114.16 15.83 42.32
CA PRO A 75 -114.91 16.36 43.50
C PRO A 75 -115.30 15.29 44.58
N VAL A 76 -116.26 15.65 45.47
CA VAL A 76 -117.35 14.81 46.11
C VAL A 76 -117.46 14.81 47.66
N SER A 77 -118.54 15.46 48.14
CA SER A 77 -119.49 15.20 49.25
C SER A 77 -119.15 14.84 50.71
N ASP A 78 -120.03 15.40 51.57
CA ASP A 78 -120.58 14.95 52.88
C ASP A 78 -119.64 14.72 54.08
N SER A 79 -119.92 15.26 55.27
CA SER A 79 -121.18 15.06 56.02
C SER A 79 -121.61 16.20 56.98
N SER A 80 -122.74 16.02 57.66
CA SER A 80 -123.42 16.94 58.60
C SER A 80 -122.71 17.01 59.99
N GLU A 81 -123.11 17.77 61.02
CA GLU A 81 -124.46 18.24 61.42
C GLU A 81 -124.44 19.33 62.53
N ASN A 82 -125.63 19.79 62.96
CA ASN A 82 -125.93 20.55 64.18
C ASN A 82 -125.38 21.99 64.34
N LEU A 83 -126.24 22.96 64.04
CA LEU A 83 -127.06 23.54 65.12
C LEU A 83 -128.42 24.04 64.58
N HIS A 84 -129.46 24.05 65.42
CA HIS A 84 -130.80 24.51 65.02
C HIS A 84 -131.52 25.27 66.14
N ASN A 85 -132.48 26.12 65.73
CA ASN A 85 -133.60 26.64 66.52
C ASN A 85 -133.37 27.72 67.61
N LEU A 86 -133.47 28.99 67.20
CA LEU A 86 -134.17 30.07 67.95
C LEU A 86 -134.49 31.24 66.97
N ASN A 87 -135.35 31.04 65.98
CA ASN A 87 -136.80 31.28 66.02
C ASN A 87 -137.26 32.70 66.45
N ASP A 88 -137.99 33.34 65.52
CA ASP A 88 -138.92 34.48 65.64
C ASP A 88 -138.44 35.95 65.81
N LYS A 89 -138.85 36.75 64.79
CA LYS A 89 -139.30 38.16 64.86
C LYS A 89 -138.31 39.29 65.21
N PHE A 90 -137.48 39.68 64.23
CA PHE A 90 -137.59 41.01 63.56
C PHE A 90 -136.70 41.11 62.30
N ASN A 91 -136.83 42.21 61.53
CA ASN A 91 -135.90 42.69 60.49
C ASN A 91 -135.72 41.86 59.18
N ALA A 92 -136.82 41.59 58.47
CA ALA A 92 -136.81 40.98 57.13
C ALA A 92 -136.79 41.98 55.94
N PHE A 93 -136.52 43.29 56.15
CA PHE A 93 -136.64 44.31 55.08
C PHE A 93 -135.37 45.14 54.82
N ALA A 94 -134.31 44.99 55.62
CA ALA A 94 -133.03 45.68 55.41
C ALA A 94 -131.96 44.79 54.75
N THR A 95 -132.14 43.47 54.78
CA THR A 95 -131.10 42.49 54.46
C THR A 95 -131.01 42.12 52.99
N GLU A 96 -132.07 42.29 52.19
CA GLU A 96 -132.10 41.81 50.80
C GLU A 96 -131.45 42.79 49.82
N SER A 97 -131.68 44.10 49.98
CA SER A 97 -130.93 45.14 49.24
C SER A 97 -129.43 45.10 49.58
N VAL A 98 -129.10 44.94 50.86
CA VAL A 98 -127.72 44.80 51.34
C VAL A 98 -127.08 43.50 50.83
N LYS A 99 -127.81 42.37 50.79
CA LYS A 99 -127.36 41.13 50.14
C LYS A 99 -127.02 41.37 48.67
N ASN A 100 -127.91 41.99 47.90
CA ASN A 100 -127.69 42.16 46.46
C ASN A 100 -126.52 43.10 46.17
N GLY A 101 -126.33 44.15 46.98
CA GLY A 101 -125.13 44.99 46.92
C GLY A 101 -123.85 44.24 47.30
N LEU A 102 -123.88 43.41 48.34
CA LEU A 102 -122.76 42.54 48.72
C LEU A 102 -122.43 41.50 47.64
N VAL A 103 -123.43 40.87 47.03
CA VAL A 103 -123.25 39.86 45.96
C VAL A 103 -122.66 40.49 44.69
N LEU A 104 -123.06 41.70 44.31
CA LEU A 104 -122.46 42.41 43.19
C LEU A 104 -121.01 42.85 43.50
N ASN A 105 -120.75 43.34 44.71
CA ASN A 105 -119.39 43.67 45.13
C ASN A 105 -118.49 42.42 45.23
N LEU A 106 -119.01 41.29 45.71
CA LEU A 106 -118.30 40.01 45.74
C LEU A 106 -117.96 39.54 44.33
N LYS A 107 -118.91 39.58 43.38
CA LYS A 107 -118.62 39.26 41.97
C LYS A 107 -117.58 40.18 41.34
N ALA A 108 -117.64 41.48 41.59
CA ALA A 108 -116.64 42.45 41.12
C ALA A 108 -115.28 42.35 41.85
N ILE A 109 -115.19 41.53 42.90
CA ILE A 109 -113.95 41.15 43.61
C ILE A 109 -113.45 39.80 43.07
N GLU A 110 -114.34 38.82 42.86
CA GLU A 110 -114.07 37.54 42.21
C GLU A 110 -113.51 37.74 40.80
N GLU A 111 -114.16 38.55 39.96
CA GLU A 111 -113.73 38.90 38.60
C GLU A 111 -112.32 39.52 38.58
N LYS A 112 -112.01 40.42 39.53
CA LYS A 112 -110.66 41.00 39.67
C LYS A 112 -109.62 40.01 40.17
N TYR A 113 -110.01 39.04 41.01
CA TYR A 113 -109.13 37.95 41.39
C TYR A 113 -108.91 36.97 40.23
N GLU A 114 -109.92 36.69 39.40
CA GLU A 114 -109.76 35.89 38.18
C GLU A 114 -108.86 36.58 37.16
N GLU A 115 -109.07 37.88 36.87
CA GLU A 115 -108.18 38.68 36.03
C GLU A 115 -106.73 38.62 36.53
N ARG A 116 -106.52 38.80 37.84
CA ARG A 116 -105.18 38.79 38.45
C ARG A 116 -104.55 37.40 38.48
N ILE A 117 -105.35 36.34 38.67
CA ILE A 117 -104.91 34.94 38.55
C ILE A 117 -104.49 34.65 37.10
N ASP A 118 -105.23 35.13 36.10
CA ASP A 118 -104.90 34.96 34.69
C ASP A 118 -103.70 35.81 34.26
N GLU A 119 -103.50 36.99 34.84
CA GLU A 119 -102.28 37.78 34.72
C GLU A 119 -101.07 37.00 35.25
N PHE A 120 -101.14 36.44 36.46
CA PHE A 120 -100.10 35.58 37.02
C PHE A 120 -99.89 34.29 36.21
N LYS A 121 -100.93 33.68 35.60
CA LYS A 121 -100.76 32.54 34.67
C LYS A 121 -99.98 32.95 33.41
N ARG A 122 -100.27 34.13 32.84
CA ARG A 122 -99.53 34.65 31.66
C ARG A 122 -98.08 34.95 32.01
N GLU A 123 -97.83 35.62 33.14
CA GLU A 123 -96.50 35.89 33.66
C GLU A 123 -95.71 34.59 33.89
N LYS A 124 -96.32 33.61 34.58
CA LYS A 124 -95.74 32.27 34.77
C LYS A 124 -95.36 31.62 33.43
N ASN A 125 -96.27 31.58 32.46
CA ASN A 125 -96.02 30.92 31.17
C ASN A 125 -94.89 31.62 30.37
N VAL A 126 -94.77 32.94 30.49
CA VAL A 126 -93.67 33.71 29.89
C VAL A 126 -92.34 33.36 30.58
N LEU A 127 -92.31 33.33 31.92
CA LEU A 127 -91.12 32.97 32.70
C LEU A 127 -90.68 31.52 32.46
N GLU A 128 -91.61 30.56 32.37
CA GLU A 128 -91.29 29.16 32.03
C GLU A 128 -90.69 29.05 30.61
N SER A 129 -91.23 29.79 29.64
CA SER A 129 -90.71 29.86 28.27
C SER A 129 -89.32 30.52 28.22
N GLU A 130 -89.10 31.60 28.97
CA GLU A 130 -87.79 32.26 29.06
C GLU A 130 -86.74 31.34 29.70
N VAL A 131 -87.07 30.70 30.83
CA VAL A 131 -86.21 29.73 31.52
C VAL A 131 -85.83 28.57 30.60
N GLU A 132 -86.77 28.01 29.84
CA GLU A 132 -86.45 26.95 28.87
C GLU A 132 -85.56 27.47 27.73
N SER A 133 -85.80 28.69 27.25
CA SER A 133 -84.91 29.34 26.27
C SER A 133 -83.48 29.52 26.81
N LEU A 134 -83.32 29.77 28.12
CA LEU A 134 -82.04 29.95 28.78
C LEU A 134 -81.31 28.61 28.98
N LYS A 135 -82.01 27.53 29.35
CA LYS A 135 -81.44 26.17 29.37
C LYS A 135 -80.91 25.76 28.00
N VAL A 136 -81.70 25.99 26.94
CA VAL A 136 -81.29 25.65 25.56
C VAL A 136 -80.10 26.51 25.08
N LYS A 137 -79.96 27.76 25.55
CA LYS A 137 -78.77 28.58 25.29
C LYS A 137 -77.54 28.05 26.06
N LEU A 138 -77.71 27.70 27.33
CA LEU A 138 -76.63 27.17 28.18
C LEU A 138 -76.07 25.85 27.62
N LEU A 139 -76.94 24.87 27.31
CA LEU A 139 -76.53 23.58 26.74
C LEU A 139 -75.76 23.73 25.41
N LYS A 140 -76.11 24.73 24.59
CA LYS A 140 -75.37 25.04 23.35
C LYS A 140 -73.99 25.62 23.65
N GLN A 141 -73.89 26.53 24.62
CA GLN A 141 -72.60 27.06 25.07
C GLN A 141 -71.71 25.96 25.66
N GLU A 142 -72.27 25.04 26.46
CA GLU A 142 -71.53 23.89 27.01
C GLU A 142 -71.00 22.95 25.92
N ASP A 143 -71.79 22.65 24.89
CA ASP A 143 -71.37 21.86 23.72
C ASP A 143 -70.31 22.60 22.86
N GLU A 144 -70.47 23.92 22.65
CA GLU A 144 -69.47 24.76 21.98
C GLU A 144 -68.15 24.83 22.77
N PHE A 145 -68.19 24.97 24.10
CA PHE A 145 -67.01 24.91 24.96
C PHE A 145 -66.38 23.52 24.94
N ALA A 146 -67.17 22.43 25.02
CA ALA A 146 -66.66 21.07 24.95
C ALA A 146 -65.96 20.78 23.61
N LYS A 147 -66.50 21.27 22.50
CA LYS A 147 -65.86 21.21 21.17
C LYS A 147 -64.55 22.00 21.14
N SER A 148 -64.55 23.25 21.64
CA SER A 148 -63.36 24.09 21.71
C SER A 148 -62.24 23.46 22.56
N VAL A 149 -62.58 22.93 23.75
CA VAL A 149 -61.63 22.23 24.63
C VAL A 149 -61.06 20.98 23.97
N ASN A 150 -61.89 20.18 23.28
CA ASN A 150 -61.42 19.00 22.55
C ASN A 150 -60.53 19.37 21.36
N GLU A 151 -60.83 20.46 20.63
CA GLU A 151 -59.97 20.94 19.55
C GLU A 151 -58.61 21.42 20.08
N VAL A 152 -58.59 22.26 21.12
CA VAL A 152 -57.35 22.74 21.75
C VAL A 152 -56.52 21.57 22.30
N LYS A 153 -57.16 20.59 22.93
CA LYS A 153 -56.50 19.36 23.41
C LYS A 153 -55.93 18.53 22.26
N GLY A 154 -56.65 18.40 21.15
CA GLY A 154 -56.18 17.76 19.93
C GLY A 154 -54.97 18.47 19.31
N GLN A 155 -55.04 19.80 19.17
CA GLN A 155 -53.93 20.64 18.70
C GLN A 155 -52.70 20.52 19.61
N PHE A 156 -52.89 20.50 20.94
CA PHE A 156 -51.80 20.38 21.90
C PHE A 156 -51.14 18.99 21.82
N ASN A 157 -51.93 17.92 21.80
CA ASN A 157 -51.42 16.55 21.63
C ASN A 157 -50.65 16.39 20.31
N ALA A 158 -51.15 16.94 19.20
CA ALA A 158 -50.48 16.91 17.90
C ALA A 158 -49.17 17.73 17.87
N ARG A 159 -49.02 18.76 18.72
CA ARG A 159 -47.75 19.47 18.92
C ARG A 159 -46.79 18.67 19.80
N LEU A 160 -47.27 18.06 20.88
CA LEU A 160 -46.49 17.20 21.78
C LEU A 160 -45.92 15.99 21.02
N GLU A 161 -46.73 15.32 20.22
CA GLU A 161 -46.30 14.17 19.42
C GLU A 161 -45.24 14.55 18.37
N LYS A 162 -45.37 15.72 17.74
CA LYS A 162 -44.34 16.25 16.81
C LYS A 162 -43.03 16.58 17.54
N ALA A 163 -43.10 17.20 18.71
CA ALA A 163 -41.92 17.51 19.52
C ALA A 163 -41.21 16.22 19.98
N ASN A 164 -41.95 15.21 20.46
CA ASN A 164 -41.39 13.92 20.84
C ASN A 164 -40.73 13.20 19.66
N LYS A 165 -41.36 13.20 18.47
CA LYS A 165 -40.76 12.61 17.26
C LYS A 165 -39.47 13.32 16.83
N GLN A 166 -39.37 14.63 17.03
CA GLN A 166 -38.14 15.39 16.78
C GLN A 166 -37.05 15.09 17.84
N ALA A 167 -37.41 14.99 19.12
CA ALA A 167 -36.49 14.57 20.16
C ALA A 167 -35.93 13.16 19.91
N ASP A 168 -36.77 12.21 19.48
CA ASP A 168 -36.35 10.86 19.11
C ASP A 168 -35.49 10.80 17.83
N SER A 169 -35.69 11.70 16.85
CA SER A 169 -34.76 11.78 15.71
C SER A 169 -33.41 12.33 16.14
N PHE A 170 -33.36 13.45 16.87
CA PHE A 170 -32.10 14.02 17.35
C PHE A 170 -31.32 13.06 18.27
N ARG A 171 -32.03 12.27 19.09
CA ARG A 171 -31.42 11.21 19.91
C ARG A 171 -30.79 10.11 19.06
N LYS A 172 -31.48 9.63 18.02
CA LYS A 172 -30.92 8.65 17.07
C LYS A 172 -29.76 9.20 16.24
N ASP A 173 -29.80 10.48 15.89
CA ASP A 173 -28.71 11.15 15.17
C ASP A 173 -27.47 11.30 16.07
N LEU A 174 -27.64 11.60 17.35
CA LEU A 174 -26.57 11.60 18.36
C LEU A 174 -25.97 10.19 18.56
N GLU A 175 -26.81 9.17 18.78
CA GLU A 175 -26.39 7.77 18.89
C GLU A 175 -25.62 7.32 17.62
N SER A 176 -26.10 7.71 16.43
CA SER A 176 -25.47 7.48 15.13
C SER A 176 -24.13 8.20 14.99
N MET A 177 -24.01 9.43 15.47
CA MET A 177 -22.77 10.21 15.48
C MET A 177 -21.71 9.58 16.39
N VAL A 178 -22.08 9.18 17.61
CA VAL A 178 -21.17 8.49 18.55
C VAL A 178 -20.67 7.17 17.96
N VAL A 179 -21.54 6.37 17.34
CA VAL A 179 -21.14 5.11 16.67
C VAL A 179 -20.23 5.36 15.46
N LYS A 180 -20.42 6.45 14.71
CA LYS A 180 -19.49 6.84 13.61
C LYS A 180 -18.13 7.27 14.17
N TYR A 181 -18.10 8.11 15.20
CA TYR A 181 -16.87 8.58 15.83
C TYR A 181 -16.05 7.42 16.43
N ALA A 182 -16.69 6.52 17.16
CA ALA A 182 -16.03 5.32 17.71
C ALA A 182 -15.48 4.38 16.63
N LYS A 183 -16.10 4.34 15.43
CA LYS A 183 -15.58 3.60 14.27
C LYS A 183 -14.36 4.29 13.66
N SER A 184 -14.41 5.61 13.42
CA SER A 184 -13.26 6.36 12.88
C SER A 184 -12.08 6.35 13.84
N GLU A 185 -12.29 6.47 15.15
CA GLU A 185 -11.22 6.42 16.14
C GLU A 185 -10.55 5.03 16.18
N LYS A 186 -11.35 3.96 16.14
CA LYS A 186 -10.83 2.58 15.99
C LYS A 186 -9.99 2.43 14.70
N GLU A 187 -10.44 3.02 13.59
CA GLU A 187 -9.72 2.98 12.31
C GLU A 187 -8.41 3.77 12.38
N VAL A 188 -8.41 4.97 12.97
CA VAL A 188 -7.19 5.77 13.23
C VAL A 188 -6.19 4.99 14.09
N ILE A 189 -6.63 4.31 15.15
CA ILE A 189 -5.77 3.47 16.00
C ILE A 189 -5.16 2.29 15.22
N VAL A 190 -5.94 1.64 14.34
CA VAL A 190 -5.45 0.54 13.48
C VAL A 190 -4.45 1.05 12.44
N LEU A 191 -4.73 2.17 11.78
CA LEU A 191 -3.83 2.82 10.82
C LEU A 191 -2.53 3.27 11.49
N LYS A 192 -2.60 3.84 12.70
CA LYS A 192 -1.43 4.24 13.49
C LYS A 192 -0.57 3.03 13.86
N ARG A 193 -1.16 1.91 14.31
CA ARG A 193 -0.41 0.68 14.59
C ARG A 193 0.26 0.10 13.33
N SER A 194 -0.43 0.10 12.19
CA SER A 194 0.12 -0.33 10.90
C SER A 194 1.30 0.55 10.44
N LYS A 195 1.18 1.87 10.64
CA LYS A 195 2.27 2.83 10.43
C LYS A 195 3.48 2.51 11.34
N GLU A 196 3.27 2.35 12.64
CA GLU A 196 4.34 2.07 13.60
C GLU A 196 5.07 0.74 13.32
N GLU A 197 4.35 -0.26 12.81
CA GLU A 197 4.93 -1.54 12.39
C GLU A 197 5.72 -1.44 11.07
N THR A 198 5.22 -0.69 10.08
CA THR A 198 5.94 -0.45 8.82
C THR A 198 7.16 0.44 9.02
N GLU A 199 7.09 1.46 9.90
CA GLU A 199 8.24 2.25 10.33
C GLU A 199 9.28 1.45 11.14
N ARG A 200 8.87 0.36 11.81
CA ARG A 200 9.81 -0.59 12.43
C ARG A 200 10.53 -1.40 11.36
N LYS A 201 9.78 -2.07 10.48
CA LYS A 201 10.33 -2.87 9.36
C LYS A 201 11.26 -2.04 8.46
N PHE A 202 10.93 -0.77 8.20
CA PHE A 202 11.79 0.15 7.45
C PHE A 202 13.10 0.47 8.18
N ARG A 203 13.06 0.70 9.51
CA ARG A 203 14.27 0.94 10.31
C ARG A 203 15.16 -0.30 10.40
N ASP A 204 14.59 -1.50 10.45
CA ASP A 204 15.36 -2.73 10.46
C ASP A 204 16.00 -3.01 9.07
N ALA A 205 15.25 -2.82 7.99
CA ALA A 205 15.80 -2.88 6.62
C ALA A 205 16.89 -1.83 6.33
N LEU A 206 16.88 -0.67 7.00
CA LEU A 206 17.98 0.30 6.95
C LEU A 206 19.25 -0.22 7.64
N LYS A 207 19.15 -0.89 8.79
CA LYS A 207 20.31 -1.54 9.45
C LYS A 207 20.90 -2.63 8.57
N ASP A 208 20.06 -3.44 7.94
CA ASP A 208 20.50 -4.50 7.02
C ASP A 208 21.22 -3.91 5.80
N LYS A 209 20.70 -2.81 5.23
CA LYS A 209 21.37 -2.05 4.17
C LYS A 209 22.73 -1.52 4.63
N GLU A 210 22.84 -0.98 5.83
CA GLU A 210 24.10 -0.46 6.39
C GLU A 210 25.12 -1.60 6.63
N ALA A 211 24.68 -2.74 7.16
CA ALA A 211 25.51 -3.94 7.33
C ALA A 211 26.01 -4.49 5.98
N LEU A 212 25.14 -4.53 4.96
CA LEU A 212 25.53 -4.91 3.59
C LEU A 212 26.53 -3.91 2.98
N LEU A 213 26.35 -2.60 3.20
CA LEU A 213 27.32 -1.58 2.76
C LEU A 213 28.68 -1.73 3.45
N VAL A 214 28.72 -2.12 4.73
CA VAL A 214 29.98 -2.46 5.43
C VAL A 214 30.62 -3.71 4.82
N ARG A 215 29.83 -4.77 4.55
CA ARG A 215 30.34 -6.00 3.91
C ARG A 215 30.88 -5.75 2.49
N ILE A 216 30.22 -4.89 1.71
CA ILE A 216 30.69 -4.46 0.38
C ILE A 216 32.01 -3.68 0.47
N LYS A 217 32.16 -2.79 1.47
CA LYS A 217 33.43 -2.08 1.72
C LYS A 217 34.56 -3.04 2.07
N GLY A 218 34.30 -4.05 2.92
CA GLY A 218 35.25 -5.13 3.23
C GLY A 218 35.70 -5.88 1.97
N LEU A 219 34.77 -6.43 1.20
CA LEU A 219 35.07 -7.15 -0.04
C LEU A 219 35.81 -6.30 -1.08
N SER A 220 35.62 -4.98 -1.08
CA SER A 220 36.39 -4.04 -1.94
C SER A 220 37.84 -3.86 -1.48
N ALA A 221 38.09 -3.83 -0.16
CA ALA A 221 39.43 -3.84 0.42
C ALA A 221 40.13 -5.19 0.17
N ASP A 222 39.42 -6.32 0.32
CA ASP A 222 39.95 -7.65 0.03
C ASP A 222 40.31 -7.79 -1.45
N LYS A 223 39.43 -7.34 -2.36
CA LYS A 223 39.69 -7.31 -3.81
C LYS A 223 40.93 -6.49 -4.16
N THR A 224 41.11 -5.31 -3.57
CA THR A 224 42.28 -4.45 -3.86
C THR A 224 43.58 -5.01 -3.25
N SER A 225 43.50 -5.64 -2.08
CA SER A 225 44.61 -6.40 -1.48
C SER A 225 45.04 -7.59 -2.36
N LEU A 226 44.09 -8.41 -2.80
CA LEU A 226 44.32 -9.55 -3.70
C LEU A 226 44.91 -9.10 -5.04
N MET A 227 44.42 -8.00 -5.63
CA MET A 227 44.97 -7.44 -6.87
C MET A 227 46.44 -7.01 -6.69
N SER A 228 46.76 -6.30 -5.61
CA SER A 228 48.15 -5.94 -5.28
C SER A 228 49.05 -7.17 -5.03
N SER A 229 48.49 -8.26 -4.50
CA SER A 229 49.20 -9.53 -4.33
C SER A 229 49.48 -10.21 -5.67
N LEU A 230 48.50 -10.21 -6.59
CA LEU A 230 48.64 -10.74 -7.94
C LEU A 230 49.69 -9.94 -8.74
N ASP A 231 49.67 -8.62 -8.68
CA ASP A 231 50.65 -7.75 -9.35
C ASP A 231 52.09 -8.06 -8.89
N LYS A 232 52.28 -8.28 -7.58
CA LYS A 232 53.58 -8.71 -7.01
C LYS A 232 53.99 -10.07 -7.56
N LYS A 233 53.09 -11.05 -7.64
CA LYS A 233 53.38 -12.38 -8.18
C LYS A 233 53.65 -12.38 -9.68
N LEU A 234 53.01 -11.50 -10.45
CA LEU A 234 53.34 -11.26 -11.86
C LEU A 234 54.74 -10.65 -12.01
N ALA A 235 55.11 -9.69 -11.16
CA ALA A 235 56.46 -9.11 -11.15
C ALA A 235 57.55 -10.11 -10.72
N GLU A 236 57.30 -10.93 -9.70
CA GLU A 236 58.16 -12.05 -9.30
C GLU A 236 58.36 -13.04 -10.46
N SER A 237 57.27 -13.48 -11.11
CA SER A 237 57.30 -14.39 -12.25
C SER A 237 58.10 -13.80 -13.43
N ALA A 238 57.92 -12.53 -13.75
CA ALA A 238 58.70 -11.84 -14.78
C ALA A 238 60.20 -11.78 -14.46
N ASN A 239 60.57 -11.67 -13.18
CA ASN A 239 61.97 -11.71 -12.75
C ASN A 239 62.55 -13.14 -12.77
N LEU A 240 61.76 -14.15 -12.40
CA LEU A 240 62.14 -15.56 -12.53
C LEU A 240 62.37 -15.95 -14.00
N MET A 241 61.50 -15.53 -14.93
CA MET A 241 61.69 -15.76 -16.36
C MET A 241 62.99 -15.11 -16.90
N LYS A 242 63.33 -13.88 -16.46
CA LYS A 242 64.61 -13.24 -16.80
C LYS A 242 65.81 -14.01 -16.25
N ASN A 243 65.71 -14.56 -15.04
CA ASN A 243 66.79 -15.37 -14.45
C ASN A 243 66.93 -16.73 -15.15
N ILE A 244 65.82 -17.34 -15.58
CA ILE A 244 65.82 -18.57 -16.39
C ILE A 244 66.53 -18.34 -17.73
N GLU A 245 66.26 -17.23 -18.44
CA GLU A 245 66.92 -16.99 -19.73
C GLU A 245 68.42 -16.73 -19.56
N LYS A 246 68.84 -15.94 -18.55
CA LYS A 246 70.25 -15.80 -18.18
C LYS A 246 70.91 -17.15 -17.91
N LEU A 247 70.26 -18.06 -17.16
CA LEU A 247 70.79 -19.39 -16.90
C LEU A 247 70.89 -20.26 -18.17
N LYS A 248 70.01 -20.08 -19.16
CA LYS A 248 70.18 -20.72 -20.48
C LYS A 248 71.37 -20.15 -21.23
N GLU A 249 71.61 -18.84 -21.18
CA GLU A 249 72.81 -18.21 -21.76
C GLU A 249 74.07 -18.76 -21.11
N ASP A 250 74.11 -18.78 -19.78
CA ASP A 250 75.16 -19.38 -18.94
C ASP A 250 75.43 -20.87 -19.27
N VAL A 251 74.40 -21.63 -19.63
CA VAL A 251 74.51 -23.03 -20.06
C VAL A 251 75.04 -23.14 -21.49
N LYS A 252 74.53 -22.36 -22.45
CA LYS A 252 75.07 -22.29 -23.83
C LYS A 252 76.55 -21.93 -23.82
N ASP A 253 76.94 -20.97 -22.98
CA ASP A 253 78.33 -20.53 -22.82
C ASP A 253 79.25 -21.63 -22.27
N ARG A 254 78.77 -22.42 -21.29
CA ARG A 254 79.48 -23.60 -20.78
C ARG A 254 79.55 -24.72 -21.83
N GLU A 255 78.48 -24.94 -22.59
CA GLU A 255 78.44 -25.94 -23.67
C GLU A 255 79.41 -25.59 -24.81
N ILE A 256 79.50 -24.31 -25.21
CA ILE A 256 80.47 -23.83 -26.19
C ILE A 256 81.90 -24.03 -25.69
N LYS A 257 82.20 -23.65 -24.43
CA LYS A 257 83.52 -23.85 -23.81
C LYS A 257 83.89 -25.34 -23.69
N TRP A 258 82.93 -26.20 -23.38
CA TRP A 258 83.12 -27.65 -23.35
C TRP A 258 83.39 -28.23 -24.75
N LYS A 259 82.62 -27.85 -25.78
CA LYS A 259 82.88 -28.26 -27.17
C LYS A 259 84.25 -27.80 -27.68
N GLN A 260 84.68 -26.59 -27.32
CA GLN A 260 86.03 -26.10 -27.62
C GLN A 260 87.13 -26.92 -26.93
N MET A 261 86.91 -27.34 -25.68
CA MET A 261 87.85 -28.21 -24.95
C MET A 261 87.88 -29.63 -25.52
N GLN A 262 86.72 -30.19 -25.86
CA GLN A 262 86.58 -31.50 -26.50
C GLN A 262 87.29 -31.54 -27.86
N ALA A 263 87.13 -30.48 -28.69
CA ALA A 263 87.80 -30.37 -29.98
C ALA A 263 89.33 -30.31 -29.83
N LYS A 264 89.85 -29.57 -28.85
CA LYS A 264 91.29 -29.53 -28.54
C LYS A 264 91.81 -30.91 -28.14
N PHE A 265 91.13 -31.57 -27.19
CA PHE A 265 91.49 -32.91 -26.75
C PHE A 265 91.48 -33.92 -27.91
N GLN A 266 90.50 -33.84 -28.82
CA GLN A 266 90.50 -34.68 -30.03
C GLN A 266 91.74 -34.40 -30.90
N THR A 267 92.07 -33.14 -31.16
CA THR A 267 93.29 -32.82 -31.94
C THR A 267 94.58 -33.26 -31.25
N GLU A 268 94.64 -33.25 -29.92
CA GLU A 268 95.75 -33.81 -29.14
C GLU A 268 95.81 -35.34 -29.26
N CYS A 269 94.68 -36.05 -29.24
CA CYS A 269 94.60 -37.49 -29.52
C CYS A 269 95.02 -37.83 -30.95
N ASP A 270 94.64 -37.03 -31.94
CA ASP A 270 95.02 -37.22 -33.35
C ASP A 270 96.53 -36.97 -33.56
N LEU A 271 97.10 -35.99 -32.86
CA LEU A 271 98.55 -35.75 -32.81
C LEU A 271 99.30 -36.89 -32.08
N HIS A 272 98.74 -37.43 -30.99
CA HIS A 272 99.33 -38.57 -30.28
C HIS A 272 99.29 -39.87 -31.10
N THR A 273 98.17 -40.16 -31.78
CA THR A 273 98.04 -41.36 -32.62
C THR A 273 98.95 -41.30 -33.84
N THR A 274 99.04 -40.16 -34.53
CA THR A 274 99.99 -39.99 -35.65
C THR A 274 101.45 -39.96 -35.19
N SER A 275 101.76 -39.47 -33.99
CA SER A 275 103.10 -39.56 -33.39
C SER A 275 103.46 -41.00 -33.01
N ARG A 276 102.51 -41.77 -32.50
CA ARG A 276 102.67 -43.20 -32.22
C ARG A 276 102.89 -44.00 -33.51
N GLN A 277 102.10 -43.78 -34.56
CA GLN A 277 102.31 -44.43 -35.87
C GLN A 277 103.72 -44.18 -36.43
N LYS A 278 104.25 -42.95 -36.26
CA LYS A 278 105.64 -42.63 -36.63
C LYS A 278 106.65 -43.38 -35.77
N LEU A 279 106.44 -43.48 -34.45
CA LEU A 279 107.30 -44.25 -33.55
C LEU A 279 107.29 -45.75 -33.89
N ASP A 280 106.11 -46.33 -34.09
CA ASP A 280 105.94 -47.74 -34.46
C ASP A 280 106.66 -48.01 -35.81
N SER A 281 106.58 -47.08 -36.77
CA SER A 281 107.30 -47.15 -38.05
C SER A 281 108.82 -47.03 -37.91
N THR A 282 109.34 -46.18 -37.02
CA THR A 282 110.80 -46.08 -36.78
C THR A 282 111.33 -47.27 -35.98
N LEU A 283 110.52 -47.86 -35.08
CA LEU A 283 110.85 -49.11 -34.41
C LEU A 283 110.94 -50.28 -35.39
N GLN A 284 110.02 -50.35 -36.36
CA GLN A 284 110.08 -51.35 -37.43
C GLN A 284 111.34 -51.20 -38.29
N LEU A 285 111.67 -49.98 -38.73
CA LEU A 285 112.91 -49.71 -39.48
C LEU A 285 114.18 -50.05 -38.66
N VAL A 286 114.16 -49.81 -37.35
CA VAL A 286 115.25 -50.23 -36.46
C VAL A 286 115.35 -51.75 -36.36
N ASP A 287 114.25 -52.50 -36.43
CA ASP A 287 114.30 -53.95 -36.45
C ASP A 287 114.74 -54.50 -37.80
N ASP A 288 114.29 -53.94 -38.92
CA ASP A 288 114.80 -54.25 -40.27
C ASP A 288 116.33 -54.08 -40.32
N LEU A 289 116.85 -52.96 -39.79
CA LEU A 289 118.29 -52.68 -39.69
C LEU A 289 119.04 -53.63 -38.72
N LYS A 290 118.40 -54.12 -37.65
CA LYS A 290 118.98 -55.19 -36.80
C LYS A 290 119.03 -56.52 -37.56
N ASN A 291 117.96 -56.88 -38.26
CA ASN A 291 117.85 -58.12 -39.02
C ASN A 291 118.88 -58.14 -40.16
N GLU A 292 119.10 -57.00 -40.83
CA GLU A 292 120.19 -56.85 -41.80
C GLU A 292 121.58 -56.93 -41.14
N ASN A 293 121.81 -56.25 -40.00
CA ASN A 293 123.05 -56.40 -39.23
C ASN A 293 123.32 -57.84 -38.80
N GLN A 294 122.28 -58.59 -38.40
CA GLN A 294 122.39 -59.98 -38.01
C GLN A 294 122.64 -60.89 -39.22
N ARG A 295 122.04 -60.59 -40.38
CA ARG A 295 122.38 -61.25 -41.66
C ARG A 295 123.85 -61.05 -42.02
N LEU A 296 124.35 -59.81 -41.96
CA LEU A 296 125.76 -59.49 -42.22
C LEU A 296 126.71 -60.16 -41.21
N ARG A 297 126.35 -60.24 -39.93
CA ARG A 297 127.11 -61.00 -38.92
C ARG A 297 127.13 -62.50 -39.22
N ASN A 298 126.00 -63.08 -39.63
CA ASN A 298 125.91 -64.49 -40.00
C ASN A 298 126.73 -64.79 -41.27
N GLU A 299 126.74 -63.88 -42.25
CA GLU A 299 127.53 -63.97 -43.48
C GLU A 299 129.04 -63.93 -43.19
N VAL A 300 129.49 -63.02 -42.31
CA VAL A 300 130.87 -62.98 -41.80
C VAL A 300 131.22 -64.25 -41.00
N TYR A 301 130.29 -64.77 -40.18
CA TYR A 301 130.50 -66.01 -39.43
C TYR A 301 130.61 -67.23 -40.35
N LEU A 302 129.77 -67.32 -41.39
CA LEU A 302 129.76 -68.42 -42.36
C LEU A 302 131.06 -68.45 -43.18
N ASN A 303 131.53 -67.29 -43.66
CA ASN A 303 132.83 -67.15 -44.30
C ASN A 303 133.99 -67.60 -43.37
N LYS A 304 133.90 -67.27 -42.08
CA LYS A 304 134.89 -67.72 -41.08
C LYS A 304 134.82 -69.22 -40.79
N LEU A 305 133.64 -69.83 -40.87
CA LEU A 305 133.47 -71.28 -40.69
C LEU A 305 134.02 -72.07 -41.88
N MET A 306 133.78 -71.61 -43.11
CA MET A 306 134.38 -72.21 -44.32
C MET A 306 135.92 -72.20 -44.25
N ALA A 307 136.53 -71.11 -43.77
CA ALA A 307 137.97 -70.98 -43.59
C ALA A 307 138.58 -71.88 -42.50
N VAL A 308 137.77 -72.55 -41.67
CA VAL A 308 138.23 -73.53 -40.67
C VAL A 308 138.07 -74.97 -41.18
N ASN A 309 137.14 -75.22 -42.11
CA ASN A 309 136.73 -76.57 -42.51
C ASN A 309 137.66 -77.26 -43.52
N GLU A 310 138.79 -76.66 -43.89
CA GLU A 310 139.84 -77.31 -44.71
C GLU A 310 140.82 -78.17 -43.87
N ASN A 311 140.74 -78.18 -42.54
CA ASN A 311 141.69 -78.92 -41.70
C ASN A 311 141.04 -79.87 -40.69
N LYS A 312 141.20 -81.17 -40.99
CA LYS A 312 141.07 -82.34 -40.11
C LYS A 312 139.66 -82.77 -39.69
N GLU A 313 139.11 -83.69 -40.50
CA GLU A 313 138.53 -84.94 -39.95
C GLU A 313 139.55 -85.59 -38.98
N ASN A 314 139.18 -86.31 -37.92
CA ASN A 314 138.34 -87.51 -37.94
C ASN A 314 138.06 -87.97 -36.48
N ILE A 315 137.18 -88.99 -36.33
CA ILE A 315 136.85 -89.75 -35.11
C ILE A 315 135.92 -89.01 -34.12
N GLY A 316 134.85 -89.69 -33.72
CA GLY A 316 133.91 -89.31 -32.66
C GLY A 316 133.30 -90.55 -32.00
N THR A 317 132.18 -90.39 -31.27
CA THR A 317 131.42 -91.43 -30.52
C THR A 317 132.20 -92.09 -29.34
N ASP A 318 131.63 -92.35 -28.16
CA ASP A 318 130.28 -92.09 -27.63
C ASP A 318 130.27 -92.00 -26.07
N SER A 319 129.11 -91.68 -25.50
CA SER A 319 128.46 -92.12 -24.23
C SER A 319 129.18 -93.09 -23.25
N THR A 320 128.91 -93.16 -21.92
CA THR A 320 128.07 -92.43 -20.92
C THR A 320 128.32 -93.01 -19.51
N ASN A 321 128.09 -92.25 -18.43
CA ASN A 321 127.81 -92.71 -17.04
C ASN A 321 128.93 -93.54 -16.33
N GLU A 322 128.89 -93.93 -15.04
CA GLU A 322 127.92 -93.75 -13.95
C GLU A 322 128.59 -93.55 -12.56
N ALA A 323 127.85 -93.64 -11.45
CA ALA A 323 128.26 -93.29 -10.07
C ALA A 323 128.89 -94.45 -9.25
N LYS A 324 129.19 -94.19 -7.96
CA LYS A 324 129.51 -95.08 -6.78
C LYS A 324 130.92 -94.88 -6.17
N GLN A 325 131.26 -95.26 -4.92
CA GLN A 325 130.58 -95.52 -3.60
C GLN A 325 131.71 -95.93 -2.58
N GLU A 326 131.40 -96.18 -1.29
CA GLU A 326 132.23 -96.99 -0.33
C GLU A 326 133.57 -96.35 0.14
N GLY A 327 134.29 -96.84 1.17
CA GLY A 327 133.95 -97.81 2.24
C GLY A 327 135.17 -98.39 3.01
N GLU A 328 135.10 -98.40 4.35
CA GLU A 328 135.68 -99.35 5.34
C GLU A 328 137.19 -99.79 5.42
N THR A 329 137.76 -99.63 6.63
CA THR A 329 138.66 -100.57 7.40
C THR A 329 140.13 -100.88 7.02
N MET A 330 141.04 -100.99 8.03
CA MET A 330 141.72 -102.24 8.49
C MET A 330 143.03 -102.09 9.35
N SER A 331 143.11 -102.82 10.49
CA SER A 331 144.35 -103.31 11.21
C SER A 331 145.36 -102.29 11.83
N SER A 332 146.36 -102.60 12.69
CA SER A 332 146.89 -103.87 13.30
C SER A 332 147.71 -103.67 14.63
N THR A 333 147.66 -104.67 15.54
CA THR A 333 148.69 -105.20 16.51
C THR A 333 149.62 -104.34 17.43
N GLU A 334 149.51 -104.58 18.76
CA GLU A 334 150.56 -104.80 19.82
C GLU A 334 151.66 -103.73 20.16
N PRO A 335 152.38 -103.83 21.32
CA PRO A 335 151.89 -103.85 22.72
C PRO A 335 152.66 -102.87 23.67
N ASP A 336 152.28 -102.78 24.96
CA ASP A 336 153.11 -102.92 26.20
C ASP A 336 152.52 -102.20 27.46
N ASN A 337 153.11 -102.43 28.63
CA ASN A 337 152.43 -102.54 29.94
C ASN A 337 152.37 -101.26 30.82
N GLU A 338 152.11 -100.08 30.23
CA GLU A 338 151.74 -98.85 31.00
C GLU A 338 150.35 -98.29 30.64
N LEU A 339 149.74 -98.74 29.54
CA LEU A 339 148.49 -98.18 29.02
C LEU A 339 147.32 -98.23 29.99
N LEU A 340 147.28 -99.22 30.90
CA LEU A 340 146.13 -99.54 31.76
C LEU A 340 145.68 -98.41 32.72
N LYS A 341 146.56 -97.45 33.02
CA LYS A 341 146.18 -96.25 33.80
C LYS A 341 145.61 -95.14 32.91
N LYS A 342 146.25 -94.85 31.79
CA LYS A 342 145.79 -93.83 30.84
C LYS A 342 144.47 -94.20 30.19
N THR A 343 144.23 -95.48 29.86
CA THR A 343 142.91 -95.94 29.39
C THR A 343 141.84 -95.64 30.44
N SER A 344 142.10 -95.91 31.73
CA SER A 344 141.14 -95.60 32.80
C SER A 344 140.90 -94.11 33.02
N GLU A 345 141.81 -93.22 32.62
CA GLU A 345 141.61 -91.77 32.66
C GLU A 345 140.82 -91.28 31.43
N TYR A 346 141.20 -91.72 30.23
CA TYR A 346 140.45 -91.44 29.01
C TYR A 346 139.03 -92.04 29.01
N GLU A 347 138.81 -93.20 29.63
CA GLU A 347 137.47 -93.78 29.86
C GLU A 347 136.61 -92.87 30.72
N LYS A 348 137.17 -92.26 31.77
CA LYS A 348 136.44 -91.33 32.65
C LYS A 348 136.15 -89.99 31.95
N GLU A 349 137.11 -89.47 31.18
CA GLU A 349 136.90 -88.26 30.37
C GLU A 349 135.86 -88.50 29.26
N ASN A 350 135.98 -89.60 28.51
CA ASN A 350 135.05 -89.97 27.46
C ASN A 350 133.64 -90.27 28.02
N HIS A 351 133.54 -90.87 29.22
CA HIS A 351 132.27 -91.01 29.92
C HIS A 351 131.67 -89.65 30.33
N GLN A 352 132.47 -88.72 30.86
CA GLN A 352 132.00 -87.35 31.17
C GLN A 352 131.57 -86.59 29.91
N LEU A 353 132.31 -86.71 28.80
CA LEU A 353 131.94 -86.14 27.51
C LEU A 353 130.67 -86.77 26.96
N THR A 354 130.50 -88.09 27.07
CA THR A 354 129.27 -88.81 26.69
C THR A 354 128.07 -88.30 27.50
N VAL A 355 128.21 -88.18 28.82
CA VAL A 355 127.15 -87.63 29.69
C VAL A 355 126.85 -86.17 29.32
N LYS A 356 127.87 -85.35 29.00
CA LYS A 356 127.70 -83.96 28.58
C LYS A 356 127.02 -83.82 27.22
N VAL A 357 127.32 -84.70 26.27
CA VAL A 357 126.60 -84.80 24.99
C VAL A 357 125.16 -85.18 25.25
N GLN A 358 124.89 -86.20 26.07
CA GLN A 358 123.52 -86.61 26.42
C GLN A 358 122.72 -85.53 27.18
N THR A 359 123.35 -84.67 27.98
CA THR A 359 122.67 -83.50 28.57
C THR A 359 122.38 -82.44 27.52
N LEU A 360 123.33 -82.13 26.63
CA LEU A 360 123.14 -81.14 25.56
C LEU A 360 122.13 -81.61 24.50
N GLU A 361 122.07 -82.91 24.19
CA GLU A 361 121.05 -83.50 23.34
C GLU A 361 119.66 -83.45 23.98
N ARG A 362 119.57 -83.69 25.30
CA ARG A 362 118.31 -83.52 26.05
C ARG A 362 117.85 -82.07 26.05
N GLU A 363 118.74 -81.13 26.39
CA GLU A 363 118.47 -79.69 26.33
C GLU A 363 118.06 -79.25 24.91
N ARG A 364 118.69 -79.80 23.86
CA ARG A 364 118.30 -79.56 22.47
C ARG A 364 116.89 -80.08 22.17
N LEU A 365 116.53 -81.27 22.65
CA LEU A 365 115.19 -81.84 22.47
C LEU A 365 114.13 -81.07 23.26
N ASP A 366 114.43 -80.64 24.50
CA ASP A 366 113.57 -79.79 25.32
C ASP A 366 113.35 -78.42 24.65
N HIS A 367 114.40 -77.84 24.03
CA HIS A 367 114.30 -76.64 23.21
C HIS A 367 113.52 -76.86 21.91
N GLU A 368 113.65 -78.02 21.26
CA GLU A 368 112.90 -78.37 20.05
C GLU A 368 111.40 -78.58 20.34
N GLU A 369 111.07 -79.24 21.46
CA GLU A 369 109.71 -79.44 21.94
C GLU A 369 109.05 -78.11 22.34
N THR A 370 109.74 -77.26 23.09
CA THR A 370 109.24 -75.91 23.44
C THR A 370 109.07 -75.01 22.22
N VAL A 371 109.95 -75.11 21.22
CA VAL A 371 109.77 -74.42 19.92
C VAL A 371 108.58 -74.99 19.13
N SER A 372 108.25 -76.28 19.22
CA SER A 372 107.02 -76.83 18.63
C SER A 372 105.78 -76.26 19.31
N LYS A 373 105.71 -76.34 20.64
CA LYS A 373 104.60 -75.79 21.46
C LYS A 373 104.37 -74.29 21.19
N LEU A 374 105.44 -73.51 21.05
CA LEU A 374 105.34 -72.08 20.70
C LEU A 374 104.89 -71.83 19.25
N LYS A 375 105.23 -72.70 18.29
CA LYS A 375 104.71 -72.65 16.91
C LYS A 375 103.23 -73.02 16.86
N GLU A 376 102.82 -74.02 17.62
CA GLU A 376 101.43 -74.45 17.77
C GLU A 376 100.59 -73.31 18.35
N SER A 377 100.95 -72.76 19.52
CA SER A 377 100.23 -71.62 20.12
C SER A 377 100.23 -70.36 19.24
N LEU A 378 101.29 -70.13 18.45
CA LEU A 378 101.35 -69.03 17.48
C LEU A 378 100.39 -69.25 16.29
N ASN A 379 100.18 -70.49 15.87
CA ASN A 379 99.24 -70.83 14.80
C ASN A 379 97.79 -70.83 15.30
N GLU A 380 97.54 -71.25 16.54
CA GLU A 380 96.26 -71.08 17.23
C GLU A 380 95.90 -69.59 17.34
N ALA A 381 96.79 -68.75 17.88
CA ALA A 381 96.56 -67.31 18.00
C ALA A 381 96.34 -66.60 16.65
N LYS A 382 96.99 -67.05 15.56
CA LYS A 382 96.71 -66.56 14.20
C LYS A 382 95.32 -66.99 13.70
N SER A 383 94.91 -68.22 13.99
CA SER A 383 93.57 -68.73 13.65
C SER A 383 92.49 -67.95 14.41
N GLU A 384 92.68 -67.75 15.72
CA GLU A 384 91.81 -66.90 16.53
C GLU A 384 91.74 -65.47 15.98
N MET A 385 92.88 -64.83 15.70
CA MET A 385 92.92 -63.50 15.09
C MET A 385 92.16 -63.44 13.75
N MET A 386 92.29 -64.47 12.90
CA MET A 386 91.56 -64.56 11.64
C MET A 386 90.04 -64.69 11.85
N THR A 387 89.59 -65.55 12.78
CA THR A 387 88.15 -65.68 13.09
C THR A 387 87.57 -64.44 13.78
N LEU A 388 88.36 -63.74 14.60
CA LEU A 388 87.98 -62.46 15.21
C LEU A 388 87.86 -61.38 14.14
N ASN A 389 88.79 -61.30 13.19
CA ASN A 389 88.71 -60.36 12.07
C ASN A 389 87.49 -60.63 11.17
N GLN A 390 87.18 -61.91 10.89
CA GLN A 390 85.94 -62.29 10.20
C GLN A 390 84.68 -61.86 10.97
N LYS A 391 84.65 -62.07 12.30
CA LYS A 391 83.55 -61.61 13.16
C LYS A 391 83.39 -60.10 13.12
N VAL A 392 84.48 -59.33 13.24
CA VAL A 392 84.48 -57.86 13.14
C VAL A 392 83.93 -57.40 11.79
N ASN A 393 84.36 -57.99 10.68
CA ASN A 393 83.83 -57.67 9.36
C ASN A 393 82.31 -57.93 9.29
N SER A 394 81.84 -59.09 9.75
CA SER A 394 80.39 -59.42 9.74
C SER A 394 79.56 -58.50 10.65
N LEU A 395 80.13 -58.02 11.75
CA LEU A 395 79.47 -57.05 12.64
C LEU A 395 79.37 -55.67 11.99
N GLU A 396 80.39 -55.24 11.23
CA GLU A 396 80.34 -53.96 10.51
C GLU A 396 79.40 -54.03 9.29
N GLU A 397 79.33 -55.17 8.59
CA GLU A 397 78.31 -55.43 7.56
C GLU A 397 76.88 -55.30 8.13
N VAL A 398 76.61 -55.94 9.27
CA VAL A 398 75.32 -55.83 9.97
C VAL A 398 75.06 -54.41 10.48
N ARG A 399 76.09 -53.69 10.95
CA ARG A 399 75.98 -52.30 11.39
C ARG A 399 75.58 -51.37 10.23
N VAL A 400 76.24 -51.49 9.08
CA VAL A 400 75.94 -50.68 7.90
C VAL A 400 74.57 -51.04 7.31
N ALA A 401 74.15 -52.30 7.38
CA ALA A 401 72.77 -52.69 7.05
C ALA A 401 71.75 -52.04 8.01
N LEU A 402 71.98 -52.09 9.31
CA LEU A 402 71.12 -51.48 10.33
C LEU A 402 71.01 -49.94 10.16
N GLU A 403 72.07 -49.27 9.75
CA GLU A 403 72.02 -47.82 9.49
C GLU A 403 71.20 -47.49 8.23
N ARG A 404 71.31 -48.29 7.16
CA ARG A 404 70.45 -48.15 5.97
C ARG A 404 68.97 -48.36 6.30
N GLU A 405 68.65 -49.33 7.15
CA GLU A 405 67.26 -49.53 7.62
C GLU A 405 66.76 -48.37 8.50
N ARG A 406 67.65 -47.70 9.26
CA ARG A 406 67.31 -46.46 9.98
C ARG A 406 67.06 -45.29 9.03
N GLU A 407 67.91 -45.10 8.02
CA GLU A 407 67.72 -44.07 7.00
C GLU A 407 66.42 -44.30 6.20
N LEU A 408 66.17 -45.55 5.79
CA LEU A 408 64.94 -45.97 5.13
C LEU A 408 63.72 -45.71 6.03
N GLY A 409 63.73 -46.18 7.27
CA GLY A 409 62.67 -45.92 8.25
C GLY A 409 62.45 -44.42 8.52
N ALA A 410 63.50 -43.61 8.55
CA ALA A 410 63.40 -42.15 8.69
C ALA A 410 62.79 -41.48 7.44
N SER A 411 63.06 -41.99 6.24
CA SER A 411 62.43 -41.52 5.00
C SER A 411 60.95 -41.90 4.92
N LEU A 412 60.59 -43.15 5.26
CA LEU A 412 59.20 -43.62 5.31
C LEU A 412 58.38 -42.84 6.34
N ASN A 413 58.94 -42.53 7.52
CA ASN A 413 58.25 -41.71 8.51
C ASN A 413 57.98 -40.27 8.02
N LYS A 414 58.92 -39.66 7.26
CA LYS A 414 58.70 -38.34 6.66
C LYS A 414 57.60 -38.37 5.59
N GLU A 415 57.55 -39.43 4.77
CA GLU A 415 56.50 -39.57 3.76
C GLU A 415 55.13 -39.87 4.38
N LEU A 416 55.09 -40.71 5.44
CA LEU A 416 53.90 -40.97 6.24
C LEU A 416 53.39 -39.69 6.94
N GLN A 417 54.29 -38.80 7.38
CA GLN A 417 53.92 -37.48 7.89
C GLN A 417 53.31 -36.59 6.80
N ARG A 418 53.96 -36.47 5.63
CA ARG A 418 53.42 -35.70 4.48
C ARG A 418 52.03 -36.20 4.05
N LEU A 419 51.84 -37.52 3.99
CA LEU A 419 50.55 -38.12 3.63
C LEU A 419 49.47 -37.83 4.69
N LYS A 420 49.83 -37.73 5.98
CA LYS A 420 48.90 -37.27 7.04
C LYS A 420 48.58 -35.78 6.89
N GLU A 421 49.58 -34.95 6.62
CA GLU A 421 49.41 -33.50 6.42
C GLU A 421 48.47 -33.24 5.23
N ALA A 422 48.76 -33.82 4.07
CA ALA A 422 47.90 -33.72 2.87
C ALA A 422 46.49 -34.32 3.10
N ASN A 423 46.36 -35.41 3.85
CA ASN A 423 45.03 -35.96 4.19
C ASN A 423 44.24 -35.02 5.11
N ASN A 424 44.90 -34.34 6.06
CA ASN A 424 44.25 -33.35 6.92
C ASN A 424 43.82 -32.10 6.12
N GLU A 425 44.64 -31.66 5.17
CA GLU A 425 44.29 -30.58 4.23
C GLU A 425 43.05 -30.95 3.40
N LEU A 426 43.02 -32.15 2.79
CA LEU A 426 41.88 -32.65 2.03
C LEU A 426 40.59 -32.81 2.88
N VAL A 427 40.71 -33.19 4.15
CA VAL A 427 39.56 -33.21 5.08
C VAL A 427 39.05 -31.78 5.34
N GLY A 428 39.94 -30.82 5.56
CA GLY A 428 39.57 -29.40 5.69
C GLY A 428 38.91 -28.82 4.43
N GLU A 429 39.41 -29.16 3.24
CA GLU A 429 38.78 -28.79 1.98
C GLU A 429 37.38 -29.41 1.84
N MET A 430 37.20 -30.68 2.22
CA MET A 430 35.90 -31.35 2.22
C MET A 430 34.91 -30.69 3.20
N GLU A 431 35.35 -30.26 4.38
CA GLU A 431 34.53 -29.52 5.34
C GLU A 431 34.11 -28.14 4.80
N ILE A 432 35.05 -27.41 4.17
CA ILE A 432 34.75 -26.14 3.49
C ILE A 432 33.76 -26.33 2.33
N CYS A 433 33.87 -27.42 1.57
CA CYS A 433 32.92 -27.76 0.51
C CYS A 433 31.52 -28.07 1.06
N ARG A 434 31.41 -28.86 2.14
CA ARG A 434 30.14 -29.13 2.82
C ARG A 434 29.51 -27.87 3.42
N HIS A 435 30.32 -26.93 3.92
CA HIS A 435 29.80 -25.66 4.42
C HIS A 435 29.17 -24.81 3.30
N LYS A 436 29.86 -24.69 2.15
CA LYS A 436 29.34 -24.01 0.95
C LYS A 436 28.11 -24.69 0.35
N GLU A 437 28.06 -26.03 0.38
CA GLU A 437 26.89 -26.82 0.00
C GLU A 437 25.70 -26.47 0.91
N GLY A 438 25.92 -26.38 2.23
CA GLY A 438 24.93 -25.92 3.19
C GLY A 438 24.43 -24.49 2.94
N GLU A 439 25.34 -23.53 2.67
CA GLU A 439 24.96 -22.16 2.29
C GLU A 439 24.11 -22.11 1.01
N LEU A 440 24.44 -22.94 0.01
CA LEU A 440 23.71 -23.01 -1.26
C LEU A 440 22.35 -23.69 -1.11
N LEU A 441 22.25 -24.71 -0.26
CA LEU A 441 20.98 -25.35 0.12
C LEU A 441 20.07 -24.37 0.87
N GLU A 442 20.60 -23.63 1.86
CA GLU A 442 19.81 -22.62 2.58
C GLU A 442 19.37 -21.47 1.66
N PHE A 443 20.24 -21.02 0.75
CA PHE A 443 19.86 -20.05 -0.29
C PHE A 443 18.72 -20.58 -1.17
N THR A 444 18.79 -21.85 -1.57
CA THR A 444 17.76 -22.52 -2.38
C THR A 444 16.45 -22.68 -1.63
N GLU A 445 16.48 -23.03 -0.34
CA GLU A 445 15.31 -23.11 0.54
C GLU A 445 14.64 -21.74 0.67
N ARG A 446 15.41 -20.69 1.01
CA ARG A 446 14.93 -19.30 1.11
C ARG A 446 14.32 -18.81 -0.21
N LEU A 447 14.92 -19.13 -1.35
CA LEU A 447 14.43 -18.79 -2.69
C LEU A 447 13.12 -19.53 -3.00
N THR A 448 13.05 -20.83 -2.70
CA THR A 448 11.84 -21.65 -2.88
C THR A 448 10.70 -21.15 -1.98
N ALA A 449 10.96 -20.90 -0.70
CA ALA A 449 9.99 -20.36 0.25
C ALA A 449 9.48 -18.98 -0.19
N LYS A 450 10.36 -18.08 -0.67
CA LYS A 450 9.91 -16.78 -1.20
C LYS A 450 9.13 -16.92 -2.52
N THR A 451 9.45 -17.90 -3.36
CA THR A 451 8.69 -18.19 -4.59
C THR A 451 7.28 -18.68 -4.27
N VAL A 452 7.14 -19.65 -3.35
CA VAL A 452 5.83 -20.16 -2.88
C VAL A 452 5.01 -19.05 -2.20
N ASN A 453 5.64 -18.20 -1.40
CA ASN A 453 4.96 -17.06 -0.78
C ASN A 453 4.53 -16.00 -1.81
N LEU A 454 5.36 -15.67 -2.79
CA LEU A 454 4.96 -14.76 -3.88
C LEU A 454 3.83 -15.33 -4.73
N GLN A 455 3.82 -16.64 -4.96
CA GLN A 455 2.76 -17.30 -5.73
C GLN A 455 1.45 -17.39 -4.93
N SER A 456 1.48 -17.59 -3.61
CA SER A 456 0.27 -17.52 -2.78
C SER A 456 -0.25 -16.08 -2.64
N GLU A 457 0.63 -15.09 -2.49
CA GLU A 457 0.30 -13.66 -2.57
C GLU A 457 -0.35 -13.31 -3.93
N HIS A 458 0.20 -13.82 -5.04
CA HIS A 458 -0.35 -13.64 -6.39
C HIS A 458 -1.75 -14.24 -6.53
N ASN A 459 -1.95 -15.51 -6.16
CA ASN A 459 -3.25 -16.18 -6.24
C ASN A 459 -4.32 -15.46 -5.39
N ILE A 460 -3.95 -14.92 -4.22
CA ILE A 460 -4.86 -14.13 -3.37
C ILE A 460 -5.23 -12.79 -4.03
N VAL A 461 -4.30 -12.15 -4.75
CA VAL A 461 -4.59 -10.92 -5.51
C VAL A 461 -5.44 -11.22 -6.74
N GLU A 462 -5.13 -12.29 -7.48
CA GLU A 462 -5.90 -12.75 -8.65
C GLU A 462 -7.35 -13.07 -8.26
N GLN A 463 -7.57 -13.82 -7.18
CA GLN A 463 -8.91 -14.12 -6.67
C GLN A 463 -9.67 -12.83 -6.29
N LYS A 464 -9.01 -11.85 -5.67
CA LYS A 464 -9.62 -10.54 -5.36
C LYS A 464 -9.98 -9.76 -6.62
N CYS A 465 -9.10 -9.72 -7.61
CA CYS A 465 -9.37 -9.11 -8.92
C CYS A 465 -10.58 -9.76 -9.59
N ALA A 466 -10.67 -11.09 -9.59
CA ALA A 466 -11.83 -11.82 -10.09
C ALA A 466 -13.12 -11.44 -9.35
N THR A 467 -13.13 -11.41 -8.01
CA THR A 467 -14.33 -11.00 -7.25
C THR A 467 -14.74 -9.55 -7.51
N LEU A 468 -13.77 -8.62 -7.64
CA LEU A 468 -14.06 -7.22 -7.96
C LEU A 468 -14.56 -7.06 -9.41
N GLN A 469 -14.07 -7.86 -10.35
CA GLN A 469 -14.56 -7.88 -11.72
C GLN A 469 -16.00 -8.43 -11.80
N ASP A 470 -16.32 -9.43 -10.97
CA ASP A 470 -17.67 -9.96 -10.78
C ASP A 470 -18.61 -8.89 -10.19
N GLU A 471 -18.18 -8.17 -9.16
CA GLU A 471 -18.94 -7.06 -8.56
C GLU A 471 -19.16 -5.92 -9.55
N VAL A 472 -18.12 -5.46 -10.27
CA VAL A 472 -18.24 -4.44 -11.33
C VAL A 472 -19.20 -4.90 -12.43
N SER A 473 -19.17 -6.18 -12.80
CA SER A 473 -20.10 -6.73 -13.79
C SER A 473 -21.56 -6.73 -13.29
N ARG A 474 -21.78 -7.06 -12.02
CA ARG A 474 -23.10 -7.00 -11.37
C ARG A 474 -23.63 -5.57 -11.25
N TYR A 475 -22.79 -4.62 -10.81
CA TYR A 475 -23.16 -3.21 -10.74
C TYR A 475 -23.39 -2.60 -12.13
N SER A 476 -22.60 -2.97 -13.15
CA SER A 476 -22.85 -2.54 -14.53
C SER A 476 -24.15 -3.09 -15.10
N LYS A 477 -24.49 -4.36 -14.80
CA LYS A 477 -25.79 -4.93 -15.17
C LYS A 477 -26.94 -4.20 -14.47
N LYS A 478 -26.83 -3.94 -13.17
CA LYS A 478 -27.86 -3.20 -12.43
C LYS A 478 -28.01 -1.75 -12.92
N SER A 479 -26.91 -1.05 -13.23
CA SER A 479 -26.99 0.31 -13.79
C SER A 479 -27.87 0.34 -15.05
N LYS A 480 -27.70 -0.63 -15.94
CA LYS A 480 -28.51 -0.77 -17.15
C LYS A 480 -29.98 -1.09 -16.85
N GLU A 481 -30.25 -1.95 -15.86
CA GLU A 481 -31.63 -2.25 -15.42
C GLU A 481 -32.33 -1.02 -14.83
N ASP A 482 -31.63 -0.25 -13.99
CA ASP A 482 -32.12 1.01 -13.41
C ASP A 482 -32.29 2.09 -14.52
N GLU A 483 -31.38 2.17 -15.50
CA GLU A 483 -31.46 3.06 -16.68
C GLU A 483 -32.65 2.71 -17.60
N GLU A 484 -32.89 1.43 -17.89
CA GLU A 484 -34.02 0.93 -18.67
C GLU A 484 -35.37 1.21 -17.95
N GLU A 485 -35.40 1.08 -16.61
CA GLU A 485 -36.57 1.47 -15.80
C GLU A 485 -36.81 2.99 -15.84
N ILE A 486 -35.77 3.82 -15.72
CA ILE A 486 -35.89 5.29 -15.81
C ILE A 486 -36.45 5.69 -17.18
N GLU A 487 -35.96 5.13 -18.28
CA GLU A 487 -36.47 5.42 -19.62
C GLU A 487 -37.88 4.86 -19.87
N ARG A 488 -38.28 3.78 -19.18
CA ARG A 488 -39.68 3.33 -19.14
C ARG A 488 -40.57 4.36 -18.44
N LEU A 489 -40.24 4.75 -17.22
CA LEU A 489 -41.02 5.69 -16.42
C LEU A 489 -41.11 7.07 -17.09
N ARG A 490 -40.06 7.50 -17.81
CA ARG A 490 -40.08 8.72 -18.65
C ARG A 490 -41.10 8.62 -19.79
N ARG A 491 -41.12 7.51 -20.54
CA ARG A 491 -42.10 7.27 -21.60
C ARG A 491 -43.52 7.22 -21.07
N ASP A 492 -43.75 6.53 -19.95
CA ASP A 492 -45.07 6.44 -19.32
C ASP A 492 -45.56 7.81 -18.80
N LEU A 493 -44.66 8.62 -18.23
CA LEU A 493 -44.95 9.99 -17.81
C LEU A 493 -45.36 10.88 -19.00
N VAL A 494 -44.63 10.83 -20.12
CA VAL A 494 -44.97 11.60 -21.34
C VAL A 494 -46.32 11.16 -21.89
N LEU A 495 -46.59 9.86 -21.99
CA LEU A 495 -47.90 9.35 -22.43
C LEU A 495 -49.05 9.76 -21.51
N CYS A 496 -48.81 9.89 -20.20
CA CYS A 496 -49.79 10.44 -19.26
C CYS A 496 -49.99 11.95 -19.43
N GLN A 497 -48.92 12.71 -19.67
CA GLN A 497 -49.00 14.15 -19.96
C GLN A 497 -49.75 14.43 -21.27
N GLU A 498 -49.49 13.67 -22.34
CA GLU A 498 -50.21 13.77 -23.61
C GLU A 498 -51.70 13.46 -23.45
N LYS A 499 -52.06 12.38 -22.73
CA LYS A 499 -53.46 12.06 -22.43
C LYS A 499 -54.15 13.19 -21.68
N HIS A 500 -53.52 13.69 -20.61
CA HIS A 500 -54.09 14.79 -19.82
C HIS A 500 -54.23 16.08 -20.64
N GLN A 501 -53.24 16.43 -21.46
CA GLN A 501 -53.30 17.59 -22.35
C GLN A 501 -54.43 17.47 -23.38
N ASN A 502 -54.66 16.27 -23.93
CA ASN A 502 -55.77 15.99 -24.84
C ASN A 502 -57.14 16.09 -24.13
N GLU A 503 -57.25 15.60 -22.89
CA GLU A 503 -58.46 15.75 -22.06
C GLU A 503 -58.75 17.21 -21.74
N VAL A 504 -57.75 17.98 -21.30
CA VAL A 504 -57.85 19.42 -21.02
C VAL A 504 -58.25 20.19 -22.28
N SER A 505 -57.65 19.89 -23.43
CA SER A 505 -58.01 20.48 -24.73
C SER A 505 -59.47 20.16 -25.12
N LEU A 506 -59.91 18.92 -24.97
CA LEU A 506 -61.28 18.50 -25.24
C LEU A 506 -62.30 19.17 -24.30
N LEU A 507 -61.96 19.33 -23.02
CA LEU A 507 -62.79 20.04 -22.04
C LEU A 507 -62.85 21.53 -22.35
N ALA A 508 -61.72 22.18 -22.66
CA ALA A 508 -61.67 23.59 -23.04
C ALA A 508 -62.52 23.86 -24.29
N ARG A 509 -62.47 22.99 -25.31
CA ARG A 509 -63.35 23.08 -26.50
C ARG A 509 -64.83 22.96 -26.11
N LYS A 510 -65.20 21.96 -25.31
CA LYS A 510 -66.60 21.78 -24.85
C LYS A 510 -67.11 22.96 -24.03
N VAL A 511 -66.26 23.57 -23.21
CA VAL A 511 -66.58 24.79 -22.45
C VAL A 511 -66.79 25.96 -23.42
N ALA A 512 -65.88 26.20 -24.37
CA ALA A 512 -66.03 27.27 -25.37
C ALA A 512 -67.32 27.12 -26.21
N GLU A 513 -67.63 25.90 -26.67
CA GLU A 513 -68.88 25.59 -27.39
C GLU A 513 -70.13 25.88 -26.55
N LYS A 514 -70.10 25.54 -25.25
CA LYS A 514 -71.21 25.83 -24.33
C LYS A 514 -71.33 27.31 -23.99
N THR A 515 -70.23 28.02 -23.77
CA THR A 515 -70.22 29.47 -23.54
C THR A 515 -70.79 30.20 -24.74
N LYS A 516 -70.33 29.90 -25.97
CA LYS A 516 -70.84 30.51 -27.21
C LYS A 516 -72.34 30.26 -27.39
N LEU A 517 -72.83 29.05 -27.14
CA LEU A 517 -74.26 28.74 -27.19
C LEU A 517 -75.06 29.51 -26.13
N THR A 518 -74.50 29.70 -24.93
CA THR A 518 -75.13 30.51 -23.87
C THR A 518 -75.16 32.00 -24.23
N GLU A 519 -74.12 32.52 -24.88
CA GLU A 519 -74.09 33.88 -25.41
C GLU A 519 -75.10 34.08 -26.55
N GLU A 520 -75.18 33.15 -27.50
CA GLU A 520 -76.18 33.17 -28.60
C GLU A 520 -77.62 33.13 -28.07
N LEU A 521 -77.90 32.24 -27.12
CA LEU A 521 -79.21 32.16 -26.47
C LEU A 521 -79.53 33.42 -25.67
N ARG A 522 -78.54 34.00 -24.97
CA ARG A 522 -78.73 35.26 -24.23
C ARG A 522 -79.03 36.42 -25.18
N CYS A 523 -78.27 36.57 -26.27
CA CYS A 523 -78.55 37.58 -27.30
C CYS A 523 -79.96 37.41 -27.86
N ARG A 524 -80.41 36.18 -28.14
CA ARG A 524 -81.79 35.96 -28.62
C ARG A 524 -82.86 36.24 -27.56
N VAL A 525 -82.58 36.05 -26.27
CA VAL A 525 -83.46 36.50 -25.19
C VAL A 525 -83.51 38.03 -25.12
N ASP A 526 -82.37 38.71 -25.18
CA ASP A 526 -82.29 40.18 -25.17
C ASP A 526 -83.02 40.78 -26.40
N GLU A 527 -82.90 40.17 -27.58
CA GLU A 527 -83.67 40.50 -28.78
C GLU A 527 -85.19 40.35 -28.57
N VAL A 528 -85.66 39.15 -28.16
CA VAL A 528 -87.09 38.87 -27.97
C VAL A 528 -87.69 39.73 -26.86
N GLU A 529 -86.93 40.01 -25.79
CA GLU A 529 -87.33 40.99 -24.78
C GLU A 529 -87.52 42.39 -25.38
N ASN A 530 -86.61 42.82 -26.26
CA ASN A 530 -86.69 44.14 -26.89
C ASN A 530 -87.81 44.22 -27.94
N GLU A 531 -88.01 43.18 -28.74
CA GLU A 531 -89.21 42.99 -29.59
C GLU A 531 -90.49 43.11 -28.75
N ASN A 532 -90.56 42.42 -27.60
CA ASN A 532 -91.71 42.43 -26.68
C ASN A 532 -91.93 43.81 -26.03
N LYS A 533 -90.85 44.50 -25.60
CA LYS A 533 -90.89 45.89 -25.09
C LYS A 533 -91.39 46.87 -26.16
N VAL A 534 -90.99 46.71 -27.42
CA VAL A 534 -91.46 47.52 -28.56
C VAL A 534 -92.93 47.21 -28.88
N MET A 535 -93.33 45.93 -28.93
CA MET A 535 -94.72 45.55 -29.18
C MET A 535 -95.66 46.00 -28.07
N LYS A 536 -95.26 45.91 -26.79
CA LYS A 536 -96.00 46.50 -25.66
C LYS A 536 -96.18 48.01 -25.82
N LYS A 537 -95.12 48.76 -26.17
CA LYS A 537 -95.22 50.20 -26.47
C LYS A 537 -96.16 50.48 -27.66
N ARG A 538 -96.09 49.67 -28.72
CA ARG A 538 -96.98 49.78 -29.90
C ARG A 538 -98.44 49.55 -29.51
N HIS A 539 -98.76 48.46 -28.82
CA HIS A 539 -100.12 48.16 -28.36
C HIS A 539 -100.66 49.24 -27.41
N VAL A 540 -99.86 49.72 -26.46
CA VAL A 540 -100.25 50.83 -25.57
C VAL A 540 -100.55 52.11 -26.37
N ASN A 541 -99.79 52.40 -27.42
CA ASN A 541 -100.06 53.55 -28.29
C ASN A 541 -101.31 53.33 -29.16
N THR A 542 -101.53 52.13 -29.71
CA THR A 542 -102.78 51.80 -30.44
C THR A 542 -104.01 51.89 -29.54
N VAL A 543 -103.94 51.40 -28.30
CA VAL A 543 -105.04 51.53 -27.32
C VAL A 543 -105.27 52.99 -26.94
N LYS A 544 -104.21 53.81 -26.79
CA LYS A 544 -104.36 55.26 -26.61
C LYS A 544 -105.04 55.94 -27.80
N GLU A 545 -104.71 55.54 -29.04
CA GLU A 545 -105.33 56.14 -30.23
C GLU A 545 -106.79 55.71 -30.39
N LEU A 546 -107.10 54.41 -30.23
CA LEU A 546 -108.48 53.92 -30.19
C LEU A 546 -109.30 54.59 -29.08
N ASN A 547 -108.71 54.86 -27.92
CA ASN A 547 -109.37 55.63 -26.87
C ASN A 547 -109.59 57.10 -27.25
N LYS A 548 -108.70 57.75 -28.01
CA LYS A 548 -108.96 59.08 -28.60
C LYS A 548 -110.08 59.01 -29.64
N GLU A 549 -110.09 58.01 -30.52
CA GLU A 549 -111.13 57.83 -31.53
C GLU A 549 -112.51 57.59 -30.89
N LEU A 550 -112.58 56.73 -29.87
CA LEU A 550 -113.79 56.55 -29.06
C LEU A 550 -114.21 57.85 -28.36
N LEU A 551 -113.27 58.63 -27.81
CA LEU A 551 -113.58 59.93 -27.21
C LEU A 551 -114.06 60.96 -28.25
N LEU A 552 -113.50 60.94 -29.46
CA LEU A 552 -113.90 61.80 -30.58
C LEU A 552 -115.25 61.40 -31.16
N MET A 553 -115.57 60.10 -31.22
CA MET A 553 -116.90 59.63 -31.63
C MET A 553 -117.95 59.90 -30.55
N LYS A 554 -117.62 59.70 -29.26
CA LYS A 554 -118.49 60.12 -28.15
C LYS A 554 -118.75 61.63 -28.20
N LYS A 555 -117.69 62.43 -28.38
CA LYS A 555 -117.81 63.88 -28.56
C LYS A 555 -118.61 64.26 -29.81
N ARG A 556 -118.53 63.49 -30.91
CA ARG A 556 -119.33 63.71 -32.13
C ARG A 556 -120.81 63.40 -31.92
N ILE A 557 -121.14 62.39 -31.12
CA ILE A 557 -122.51 62.08 -30.68
C ILE A 557 -123.03 63.21 -29.79
N GLU A 558 -122.25 63.62 -28.78
CA GLU A 558 -122.56 64.79 -27.91
C GLU A 558 -122.68 66.10 -28.71
N SER A 559 -121.99 66.22 -29.86
CA SER A 559 -122.07 67.36 -30.79
C SER A 559 -123.21 67.25 -31.82
N SER A 560 -124.02 66.18 -31.78
CA SER A 560 -125.17 66.00 -32.68
C SER A 560 -126.52 66.34 -32.02
N GLU A 561 -126.57 66.45 -30.69
CA GLU A 561 -127.80 66.78 -29.95
C GLU A 561 -127.92 68.27 -29.56
N ASN A 562 -126.85 69.07 -29.67
CA ASN A 562 -126.91 70.51 -29.39
C ASN A 562 -126.51 71.36 -30.62
N HIS A 563 -127.34 72.37 -30.91
CA HIS A 563 -127.18 73.25 -32.06
C HIS A 563 -126.00 74.23 -31.94
N GLY A 564 -125.36 74.51 -33.09
CA GLY A 564 -125.26 75.90 -33.56
C GLY A 564 -123.88 76.56 -33.64
N ASN A 565 -123.80 77.49 -34.60
CA ASN A 565 -122.85 78.60 -34.76
C ASN A 565 -121.32 78.35 -34.73
N ALA A 566 -120.77 78.25 -35.94
CA ALA A 566 -120.03 79.34 -36.62
C ALA A 566 -118.64 79.82 -36.14
N ASN A 567 -117.83 80.13 -37.17
CA ASN A 567 -116.78 81.16 -37.28
C ASN A 567 -115.44 81.03 -36.52
N ASN A 568 -114.41 80.67 -37.31
CA ASN A 568 -113.21 81.47 -37.60
C ASN A 568 -112.12 81.79 -36.54
N CYS A 569 -110.94 82.08 -37.10
CA CYS A 569 -109.80 82.83 -36.56
C CYS A 569 -108.85 82.14 -35.54
N SER A 570 -107.72 81.68 -36.12
CA SER A 570 -106.35 82.14 -35.87
C SER A 570 -105.62 81.97 -34.52
N GLU A 571 -104.29 81.85 -34.70
CA GLU A 571 -103.20 82.37 -33.85
C GLU A 571 -102.62 81.55 -32.67
N THR A 572 -101.27 81.54 -32.70
CA THR A 572 -100.29 81.50 -31.59
C THR A 572 -100.12 80.32 -30.60
N VAL A 573 -98.82 80.07 -30.33
CA VAL A 573 -98.13 79.70 -29.06
C VAL A 573 -98.51 78.42 -28.29
N SER A 574 -97.63 77.85 -27.43
CA SER A 574 -96.15 77.74 -27.33
C SER A 574 -95.83 76.90 -26.06
N ILE A 575 -94.55 76.61 -25.78
CA ILE A 575 -94.00 76.05 -24.52
C ILE A 575 -94.42 74.58 -24.27
N GLY A 576 -93.59 73.67 -23.74
CA GLY A 576 -92.16 73.70 -23.41
C GLY A 576 -91.80 72.40 -22.65
N SER A 577 -90.69 71.72 -22.96
CA SER A 577 -89.34 71.94 -22.37
C SER A 577 -89.04 71.01 -21.17
N ARG A 578 -87.74 70.75 -20.92
CA ARG A 578 -87.14 70.01 -19.78
C ARG A 578 -87.24 68.47 -19.85
N THR A 579 -86.24 67.68 -19.45
CA THR A 579 -84.87 67.95 -18.91
C THR A 579 -83.95 66.73 -19.02
N SER A 580 -82.62 66.96 -19.16
CA SER A 580 -81.52 66.13 -18.60
C SER A 580 -81.29 64.69 -19.14
N SER A 581 -80.08 64.10 -19.13
CA SER A 581 -78.71 64.62 -18.89
C SER A 581 -77.61 63.58 -19.24
N SER A 582 -76.47 64.05 -19.73
CA SER A 582 -75.08 63.58 -19.50
C SER A 582 -74.58 62.16 -19.89
N THR A 583 -73.38 62.15 -20.50
CA THR A 583 -72.29 61.12 -20.43
C THR A 583 -72.54 59.72 -21.04
N SER A 584 -71.55 59.01 -21.61
CA SER A 584 -70.10 59.29 -21.78
C SER A 584 -69.46 58.47 -22.93
N LEU A 585 -68.36 59.00 -23.49
CA LEU A 585 -67.08 58.35 -23.92
C LEU A 585 -67.09 57.01 -24.71
N GLU A 586 -66.15 56.71 -25.62
CA GLU A 586 -65.20 57.47 -26.46
C GLU A 586 -64.64 56.47 -27.51
N ALA A 587 -63.92 56.92 -28.55
CA ALA A 587 -63.40 56.03 -29.61
C ALA A 587 -61.98 56.38 -30.08
N CYS A 588 -61.34 55.39 -30.72
CA CYS A 588 -60.15 55.47 -31.58
C CYS A 588 -58.73 55.60 -30.98
N GLN A 589 -57.93 54.54 -31.23
CA GLN A 589 -56.77 54.58 -32.15
C GLN A 589 -55.35 54.94 -31.63
N GLN A 590 -54.63 53.90 -31.19
CA GLN A 590 -53.43 53.35 -31.88
C GLN A 590 -52.35 54.32 -32.42
N GLN A 591 -51.15 54.38 -31.78
CA GLN A 591 -49.79 54.12 -32.37
C GLN A 591 -48.61 54.54 -31.44
N GLN A 592 -47.48 53.82 -31.58
CA GLN A 592 -46.04 54.20 -31.62
C GLN A 592 -45.54 55.55 -30.98
N SER A 593 -44.31 55.71 -30.45
CA SER A 593 -43.14 54.82 -30.21
C SER A 593 -42.05 55.49 -29.33
N ASN A 594 -41.05 54.71 -28.86
CA ASN A 594 -39.65 55.02 -28.46
C ASN A 594 -39.23 56.40 -27.84
N GLY A 595 -38.40 56.40 -26.78
CA GLY A 595 -37.44 57.51 -26.55
C GLY A 595 -36.78 57.72 -25.17
N ASN A 596 -35.61 57.10 -24.96
CA ASN A 596 -34.43 57.53 -24.17
C ASN A 596 -34.45 58.01 -22.68
N ILE A 597 -33.42 57.48 -22.00
CA ILE A 597 -32.71 57.80 -20.73
C ILE A 597 -31.61 58.90 -21.01
N PRO A 598 -30.92 59.64 -20.08
CA PRO A 598 -30.67 59.46 -18.62
C PRO A 598 -30.73 60.73 -17.69
N ALA A 599 -30.33 60.54 -16.41
CA ALA A 599 -29.47 61.42 -15.58
C ALA A 599 -30.04 62.72 -14.92
N VAL A 600 -29.52 63.23 -13.78
CA VAL A 600 -28.66 62.70 -12.69
C VAL A 600 -28.82 63.56 -11.40
N ASN A 601 -28.57 62.96 -10.23
CA ASN A 601 -28.29 63.50 -8.87
C ASN A 601 -28.82 64.88 -8.41
N GLN A 602 -29.32 64.90 -7.16
CA GLN A 602 -28.82 65.85 -6.17
C GLN A 602 -28.79 65.28 -4.74
N HIS A 603 -27.90 65.84 -3.93
CA HIS A 603 -27.63 65.59 -2.51
C HIS A 603 -28.64 66.39 -1.61
N ASP A 604 -28.67 66.39 -0.27
CA ASP A 604 -27.71 65.91 0.75
C ASP A 604 -28.33 65.65 2.15
N GLU A 605 -27.47 65.23 3.09
CA GLU A 605 -27.46 65.44 4.56
C GLU A 605 -28.56 64.90 5.52
N GLY A 606 -28.07 64.53 6.72
CA GLY A 606 -28.74 64.58 8.03
C GLY A 606 -27.77 65.28 9.02
N PRO A 607 -27.76 65.03 10.36
CA PRO A 607 -28.60 64.11 11.14
C PRO A 607 -29.03 64.65 12.55
N LYS A 608 -29.67 63.78 13.36
CA LYS A 608 -29.82 63.81 14.85
C LYS A 608 -30.65 64.92 15.54
N CYS A 609 -31.67 64.47 16.29
CA CYS A 609 -32.20 65.06 17.54
C CYS A 609 -32.90 63.89 18.28
N SER A 610 -32.53 63.38 19.47
CA SER A 610 -32.28 63.95 20.81
C SER A 610 -33.53 64.06 21.68
N GLN A 611 -33.63 63.22 22.72
CA GLN A 611 -34.57 63.24 23.87
C GLN A 611 -36.08 63.17 23.53
N CYS A 612 -36.96 62.52 24.30
CA CYS A 612 -37.02 62.45 25.76
C CYS A 612 -37.50 61.07 26.27
N SER A 613 -37.17 60.72 27.52
CA SER A 613 -37.73 59.58 28.23
C SER A 613 -38.30 60.02 29.58
N GLN A 614 -39.63 59.98 29.70
CA GLN A 614 -40.35 59.77 30.97
C GLN A 614 -41.86 59.64 30.71
N CYS A 615 -42.45 58.50 31.07
CA CYS A 615 -43.59 58.39 32.00
C CYS A 615 -44.21 56.97 32.00
N THR A 616 -44.29 56.41 33.20
CA THR A 616 -45.36 55.51 33.74
C THR A 616 -45.83 54.26 32.98
N ASP A 617 -45.94 53.16 33.75
CA ASP A 617 -46.54 51.90 33.36
C ASP A 617 -47.91 52.00 32.68
N THR A 618 -47.94 51.70 31.39
CA THR A 618 -49.05 50.99 30.75
C THR A 618 -48.47 49.97 29.78
N VAL A 619 -48.94 48.72 29.82
CA VAL A 619 -48.52 47.68 28.85
C VAL A 619 -49.17 47.99 27.50
N PRO A 620 -48.43 48.42 26.46
CA PRO A 620 -49.03 48.70 25.17
C PRO A 620 -49.21 47.35 24.48
N GLN A 621 -50.47 46.95 24.30
CA GLN A 621 -50.88 45.74 23.59
C GLN A 621 -50.16 45.67 22.23
N LEU A 622 -49.14 44.80 22.13
CA LEU A 622 -48.29 44.68 20.94
C LEU A 622 -49.16 44.47 19.70
N ASP A 623 -49.10 45.42 18.77
CA ASP A 623 -49.85 45.33 17.53
C ASP A 623 -49.41 44.08 16.76
N LYS A 624 -50.35 43.13 16.65
CA LYS A 624 -50.16 41.87 15.93
C LYS A 624 -49.82 42.16 14.47
N GLN A 625 -50.36 43.23 13.88
CA GLN A 625 -50.07 43.64 12.50
C GLN A 625 -48.62 44.08 12.34
N MET A 626 -48.09 44.89 13.26
CA MET A 626 -46.68 45.31 13.27
C MET A 626 -45.72 44.12 13.52
N LEU A 627 -46.06 43.19 14.41
CA LEU A 627 -45.26 41.98 14.66
C LEU A 627 -45.26 41.04 13.44
N ILE A 628 -46.41 40.82 12.81
CA ILE A 628 -46.52 40.05 11.56
C ILE A 628 -45.71 40.71 10.44
N ASN A 629 -45.78 42.04 10.29
CA ASN A 629 -44.96 42.78 9.32
C ASN A 629 -43.45 42.66 9.61
N ARG A 630 -43.04 42.62 10.88
CA ARG A 630 -41.63 42.38 11.27
C ARG A 630 -41.20 40.96 10.93
N ILE A 631 -42.04 39.96 11.20
CA ILE A 631 -41.81 38.55 10.85
C ILE A 631 -41.71 38.37 9.32
N LEU A 632 -42.64 38.92 8.54
CA LEU A 632 -42.62 38.84 7.07
C LEU A 632 -41.39 39.52 6.46
N LYS A 633 -40.94 40.66 7.03
CA LYS A 633 -39.69 41.32 6.62
C LYS A 633 -38.46 40.45 6.95
N LEU A 634 -38.42 39.82 8.12
CA LEU A 634 -37.34 38.91 8.50
C LEU A 634 -37.34 37.62 7.66
N GLN A 635 -38.51 37.04 7.38
CA GLN A 635 -38.64 35.88 6.48
C GLN A 635 -38.18 36.22 5.06
N LYS A 636 -38.55 37.38 4.49
CA LYS A 636 -38.01 37.82 3.18
C LYS A 636 -36.51 38.09 3.21
N ALA A 637 -35.96 38.59 4.32
CA ALA A 637 -34.52 38.78 4.47
C ALA A 637 -33.75 37.44 4.60
N LEU A 638 -34.32 36.48 5.32
CA LEU A 638 -33.79 35.12 5.44
C LEU A 638 -33.86 34.36 4.11
N ASN A 639 -34.98 34.44 3.37
CA ASN A 639 -35.11 33.79 2.06
C ASN A 639 -34.06 34.33 1.08
N LYS A 640 -33.89 35.66 0.99
CA LYS A 640 -32.83 36.27 0.18
C LYS A 640 -31.41 35.92 0.63
N ARG A 641 -31.21 35.65 1.93
CA ARG A 641 -29.92 35.16 2.43
C ARG A 641 -29.71 33.69 2.08
N GLN A 642 -30.75 32.87 2.09
CA GLN A 642 -30.72 31.47 1.68
C GLN A 642 -30.45 31.37 0.17
N GLU A 643 -31.24 32.06 -0.67
CA GLU A 643 -31.00 32.22 -2.12
C GLU A 643 -29.55 32.60 -2.45
N LYS A 644 -28.91 33.43 -1.59
CA LYS A 644 -27.50 33.83 -1.76
C LYS A 644 -26.49 32.80 -1.24
N ILE A 645 -26.85 31.98 -0.25
CA ILE A 645 -26.06 30.83 0.21
C ILE A 645 -26.11 29.74 -0.88
N ASP A 646 -27.31 29.37 -1.33
CA ASP A 646 -27.55 28.36 -2.36
C ASP A 646 -26.75 28.68 -3.65
N PHE A 647 -26.78 29.94 -4.10
CA PHE A 647 -25.98 30.44 -5.21
C PHE A 647 -24.46 30.32 -4.97
N LEU A 648 -23.98 30.60 -3.76
CA LEU A 648 -22.56 30.52 -3.43
C LEU A 648 -22.08 29.07 -3.34
N ASP A 649 -22.92 28.17 -2.82
CA ASP A 649 -22.62 26.75 -2.72
C ASP A 649 -22.65 26.08 -4.10
N GLU A 650 -23.59 26.43 -4.98
CA GLU A 650 -23.56 26.00 -6.39
C GLU A 650 -22.27 26.48 -7.09
N HIS A 651 -21.90 27.75 -6.93
CA HIS A 651 -20.67 28.31 -7.49
C HIS A 651 -19.41 27.64 -6.92
N ASN A 652 -19.37 27.35 -5.62
CA ASN A 652 -18.28 26.61 -4.98
C ASN A 652 -18.21 25.17 -5.51
N GLN A 653 -19.35 24.52 -5.76
CA GLN A 653 -19.43 23.16 -6.30
C GLN A 653 -18.96 23.11 -7.76
N GLN A 654 -19.35 24.09 -8.58
CA GLN A 654 -18.82 24.28 -9.95
C GLN A 654 -17.29 24.51 -9.93
N LEU A 655 -16.77 25.33 -9.01
CA LEU A 655 -15.32 25.51 -8.83
C LEU A 655 -14.60 24.23 -8.40
N LEU A 656 -15.19 23.44 -7.50
CA LEU A 656 -14.65 22.14 -7.07
C LEU A 656 -14.64 21.12 -8.21
N GLU A 657 -15.64 21.14 -9.10
CA GLU A 657 -15.62 20.32 -10.31
C GLU A 657 -14.55 20.78 -11.31
N GLU A 658 -14.43 22.08 -11.58
CA GLU A 658 -13.39 22.62 -12.45
C GLU A 658 -11.99 22.34 -11.92
N MET A 659 -11.78 22.44 -10.60
CA MET A 659 -10.54 22.01 -9.95
C MET A 659 -10.32 20.51 -10.13
N LYS A 660 -11.30 19.64 -9.89
CA LYS A 660 -11.17 18.18 -10.10
C LYS A 660 -10.87 17.83 -11.57
N LYS A 661 -11.50 18.50 -12.54
CA LYS A 661 -11.22 18.33 -13.99
C LYS A 661 -9.78 18.74 -14.31
N LYS A 662 -9.34 19.90 -13.82
CA LYS A 662 -7.97 20.40 -14.04
C LYS A 662 -6.92 19.52 -13.34
N THR A 663 -7.18 19.04 -12.13
CA THR A 663 -6.29 18.07 -11.44
C THR A 663 -6.20 16.75 -12.21
N LYS A 664 -7.32 16.19 -12.70
CA LYS A 664 -7.30 14.98 -13.56
C LYS A 664 -6.53 15.22 -14.86
N LEU A 665 -6.69 16.39 -15.48
CA LEU A 665 -5.98 16.76 -16.70
C LEU A 665 -4.47 16.87 -16.44
N ILE A 666 -4.06 17.54 -15.36
CA ILE A 666 -2.66 17.65 -14.93
C ILE A 666 -2.06 16.27 -14.63
N GLN A 667 -2.79 15.40 -13.92
CA GLN A 667 -2.38 14.01 -13.68
C GLN A 667 -2.21 13.23 -14.99
N TYR A 668 -3.14 13.39 -15.94
CA TYR A 668 -3.05 12.76 -17.26
C TYR A 668 -1.83 13.23 -18.06
N TYR A 669 -1.51 14.52 -18.06
CA TYR A 669 -0.29 15.04 -18.69
C TYR A 669 0.98 14.54 -18.00
N ILE A 670 1.04 14.56 -16.66
CA ILE A 670 2.18 14.03 -15.88
C ILE A 670 2.42 12.53 -16.12
N LEU A 671 1.36 11.76 -16.40
CA LEU A 671 1.46 10.32 -16.71
C LEU A 671 1.70 10.01 -18.19
N ARG A 672 1.61 11.01 -19.08
CA ARG A 672 1.70 10.83 -20.54
C ARG A 672 2.94 11.48 -21.17
N GLU A 673 3.44 12.57 -20.60
CA GLU A 673 4.62 13.27 -21.12
C GLU A 673 5.88 12.91 -20.32
N GLU A 674 7.00 12.79 -21.04
CA GLU A 674 8.30 12.50 -20.44
C GLU A 674 8.79 13.64 -19.54
N THR A 675 9.64 13.31 -18.56
CA THR A 675 10.17 14.24 -17.55
C THR A 675 11.06 15.32 -18.17
N GLY A 676 10.42 16.37 -18.70
CA GLY A 676 11.07 17.47 -19.41
C GLY A 676 10.18 18.23 -20.38
N ALA A 677 8.98 17.73 -20.73
CA ALA A 677 8.05 18.44 -21.62
C ALA A 677 7.42 19.68 -20.96
N LEU A 678 7.03 19.58 -19.69
CA LEU A 678 6.39 20.65 -18.92
C LEU A 678 7.39 21.65 -18.30
N THR A 679 8.51 21.97 -18.99
CA THR A 679 9.41 23.03 -18.55
C THR A 679 8.75 24.40 -18.72
N THR A 680 8.76 25.22 -17.66
CA THR A 680 8.20 26.58 -17.76
C THR A 680 9.11 27.47 -18.60
N ASN A 681 8.56 28.50 -19.27
CA ASN A 681 9.36 29.44 -20.07
C ASN A 681 10.56 30.03 -19.30
N LYS A 682 10.44 30.29 -17.99
CA LYS A 682 11.55 30.73 -17.13
C LYS A 682 12.62 29.65 -16.90
N MET A 683 12.21 28.39 -16.82
CA MET A 683 13.14 27.26 -16.73
C MET A 683 13.88 27.06 -18.05
N ASP A 684 13.20 27.22 -19.19
CA ASP A 684 13.80 27.11 -20.51
C ASP A 684 14.69 28.32 -20.84
N GLU A 685 14.35 29.53 -20.38
CA GLU A 685 15.25 30.70 -20.39
C GLU A 685 16.52 30.43 -19.56
N ASN A 686 16.39 29.90 -18.34
CA ASN A 686 17.55 29.50 -17.52
C ASN A 686 18.40 28.42 -18.20
N LYS A 687 17.77 27.39 -18.80
CA LYS A 687 18.42 26.33 -19.58
C LYS A 687 19.16 26.91 -20.80
N LYS A 688 18.61 27.96 -21.42
CA LYS A 688 19.18 28.72 -22.54
C LYS A 688 20.27 29.72 -22.11
N GLN A 689 20.32 30.13 -20.84
CA GLN A 689 21.47 30.84 -20.26
C GLN A 689 22.60 29.88 -19.85
N LEU A 690 22.26 28.75 -19.21
CA LEU A 690 23.20 27.68 -18.86
C LEU A 690 23.93 27.14 -20.11
N SER A 691 23.21 26.88 -21.20
CA SER A 691 23.81 26.43 -22.46
C SER A 691 24.67 27.53 -23.13
N LYS A 692 24.21 28.79 -23.13
CA LYS A 692 25.01 29.93 -23.62
C LYS A 692 26.30 30.18 -22.82
N ARG A 693 26.32 29.82 -21.54
CA ARG A 693 27.47 29.99 -20.64
C ARG A 693 28.38 28.75 -20.60
N GLY A 694 28.04 27.68 -21.32
CA GLY A 694 28.75 26.41 -21.30
C GLY A 694 28.68 25.64 -19.97
N THR A 695 27.94 26.16 -18.97
CA THR A 695 27.94 25.68 -17.58
C THR A 695 26.91 24.56 -17.36
N GLY A 696 26.91 23.59 -18.26
CA GLY A 696 26.05 22.41 -18.18
C GLY A 696 26.87 21.17 -17.90
N ILE A 697 26.37 20.28 -17.04
CA ILE A 697 26.99 18.98 -16.66
C ILE A 697 27.62 18.23 -17.86
N MET A 698 26.93 18.15 -19.00
CA MET A 698 27.45 17.50 -20.21
C MET A 698 28.57 18.29 -20.89
N ALA A 699 28.54 19.63 -20.87
CA ALA A 699 29.61 20.46 -21.40
C ALA A 699 30.86 20.40 -20.50
N SER A 700 30.70 20.39 -19.18
CA SER A 700 31.79 20.21 -18.21
C SER A 700 32.36 18.76 -18.17
N LEU A 701 31.68 17.80 -18.81
CA LEU A 701 32.19 16.44 -19.06
C LEU A 701 33.04 16.34 -20.35
N TYR A 702 32.77 17.17 -21.37
CA TYR A 702 33.47 17.14 -22.66
C TYR A 702 34.44 18.32 -22.89
N SER A 703 34.47 19.31 -22.00
CA SER A 703 35.45 20.40 -21.99
C SER A 703 36.37 20.30 -20.78
N SER A 704 37.65 20.63 -20.97
CA SER A 704 38.73 20.29 -20.03
C SER A 704 38.77 21.14 -18.74
N SER A 705 37.74 21.93 -18.43
CA SER A 705 37.71 22.86 -17.30
C SER A 705 37.04 22.23 -16.08
N THR A 706 37.85 21.67 -15.17
CA THR A 706 37.41 20.96 -13.96
C THR A 706 36.97 21.88 -12.82
N SER A 707 36.05 22.82 -13.07
CA SER A 707 35.69 23.91 -12.15
C SER A 707 34.22 23.93 -11.68
N ASP A 708 33.45 22.87 -11.91
CA ASP A 708 32.06 22.75 -11.43
C ASP A 708 31.97 21.85 -10.19
N ALA A 709 31.66 22.45 -9.03
CA ALA A 709 31.43 21.72 -7.77
C ALA A 709 30.14 20.85 -7.79
N SER A 710 29.35 20.90 -8.87
CA SER A 710 28.19 20.04 -9.11
C SER A 710 28.54 18.68 -9.74
N MET A 711 29.75 18.53 -10.30
CA MET A 711 30.21 17.28 -10.92
C MET A 711 30.80 16.31 -9.89
N THR A 712 29.93 15.62 -9.15
CA THR A 712 30.36 14.55 -8.24
C THR A 712 30.74 13.27 -9.01
N VAL A 713 31.62 12.46 -8.42
CA VAL A 713 32.02 11.15 -8.97
C VAL A 713 30.82 10.19 -9.05
N GLU A 714 29.87 10.29 -8.13
CA GLU A 714 28.64 9.51 -8.15
C GLU A 714 27.74 9.86 -9.34
N LEU A 715 27.61 11.16 -9.66
CA LEU A 715 26.88 11.63 -10.84
C LEU A 715 27.56 11.22 -12.16
N SER A 716 28.90 11.29 -12.24
CA SER A 716 29.60 10.86 -13.46
C SER A 716 29.55 9.34 -13.66
N LEU A 717 29.54 8.54 -12.59
CA LEU A 717 29.30 7.09 -12.66
C LEU A 717 27.86 6.78 -13.09
N GLU A 718 26.85 7.51 -12.61
CA GLU A 718 25.46 7.29 -13.04
C GLU A 718 25.23 7.70 -14.51
N ILE A 719 25.85 8.80 -14.96
CA ILE A 719 25.82 9.21 -16.38
C ILE A 719 26.46 8.14 -17.26
N ASN A 720 27.63 7.61 -16.89
CA ASN A 720 28.25 6.50 -17.62
C ASN A 720 27.37 5.25 -17.64
N LYS A 721 26.76 4.88 -16.50
CA LYS A 721 25.85 3.73 -16.41
C LYS A 721 24.59 3.89 -17.30
N LYS A 722 24.05 5.11 -17.41
CA LYS A 722 22.92 5.42 -18.30
C LYS A 722 23.33 5.41 -19.78
N LEU A 723 24.50 5.96 -20.12
CA LEU A 723 25.05 5.88 -21.47
C LEU A 723 25.33 4.42 -21.89
N GLN A 724 25.89 3.61 -20.98
CA GLN A 724 26.09 2.17 -21.20
C GLN A 724 24.77 1.45 -21.48
N ALA A 725 23.73 1.66 -20.66
CA ALA A 725 22.43 1.03 -20.85
C ALA A 725 21.75 1.43 -22.19
N VAL A 726 21.90 2.69 -22.61
CA VAL A 726 21.43 3.15 -23.93
C VAL A 726 22.23 2.52 -25.07
N LEU A 727 23.54 2.34 -24.90
CA LEU A 727 24.41 1.67 -25.88
C LEU A 727 24.08 0.17 -25.99
N GLU A 728 23.81 -0.51 -24.87
CA GLU A 728 23.38 -1.90 -24.80
C GLU A 728 22.02 -2.12 -25.48
N ASP A 729 21.02 -1.29 -25.19
CA ASP A 729 19.71 -1.30 -25.88
C ASP A 729 19.84 -0.99 -27.39
N THR A 730 20.72 -0.05 -27.76
CA THR A 730 21.00 0.28 -29.16
C THR A 730 21.66 -0.90 -29.89
N ILE A 731 22.62 -1.60 -29.25
CA ILE A 731 23.24 -2.80 -29.80
C ILE A 731 22.22 -3.93 -29.93
N LEU A 732 21.39 -4.16 -28.92
CA LEU A 732 20.33 -5.17 -28.93
C LEU A 732 19.35 -4.93 -30.08
N LYS A 733 18.84 -3.69 -30.23
CA LYS A 733 17.98 -3.30 -31.35
C LYS A 733 18.65 -3.50 -32.71
N ASN A 734 19.93 -3.20 -32.86
CA ASN A 734 20.67 -3.45 -34.11
C ASN A 734 20.85 -4.95 -34.40
N ILE A 735 21.03 -5.78 -33.38
CA ILE A 735 21.06 -7.25 -33.52
C ILE A 735 19.69 -7.76 -34.00
N THR A 736 18.60 -7.36 -33.34
CA THR A 736 17.23 -7.76 -33.71
C THR A 736 16.85 -7.26 -35.12
N LEU A 737 17.24 -6.03 -35.49
CA LEU A 737 17.03 -5.52 -36.86
C LEU A 737 17.81 -6.33 -37.90
N LYS A 738 19.05 -6.73 -37.60
CA LYS A 738 19.85 -7.58 -38.50
C LYS A 738 19.25 -8.98 -38.63
N GLU A 739 18.74 -9.55 -37.54
CA GLU A 739 18.06 -10.84 -37.55
C GLU A 739 16.76 -10.79 -38.39
N ASN A 740 15.93 -9.77 -38.19
CA ASN A 740 14.75 -9.52 -39.03
C ASN A 740 15.10 -9.34 -40.52
N ILE A 741 16.19 -8.65 -40.84
CA ILE A 741 16.69 -8.51 -42.22
C ILE A 741 17.12 -9.86 -42.81
N ASN A 742 17.77 -10.73 -42.03
CA ASN A 742 18.13 -12.08 -42.47
C ASN A 742 16.85 -12.90 -42.76
N THR A 743 15.88 -12.92 -41.84
CA THR A 743 14.62 -13.67 -42.02
C THR A 743 13.81 -13.18 -43.23
N LEU A 744 13.80 -11.86 -43.49
CA LEU A 744 13.22 -11.30 -44.71
C LEU A 744 14.01 -11.72 -45.97
N GLY A 745 15.34 -11.80 -45.89
CA GLY A 745 16.19 -12.32 -46.95
C GLY A 745 15.92 -13.78 -47.28
N ASP A 746 15.76 -14.63 -46.25
CA ASP A 746 15.43 -16.05 -46.39
C ASP A 746 14.03 -16.26 -46.99
N GLU A 747 13.03 -15.47 -46.57
CA GLU A 747 11.69 -15.52 -47.15
C GLU A 747 11.67 -14.99 -48.60
N ILE A 748 12.45 -13.95 -48.91
CA ILE A 748 12.64 -13.49 -50.31
C ILE A 748 13.32 -14.58 -51.14
N ALA A 749 14.31 -15.29 -50.60
CA ALA A 749 14.96 -16.41 -51.28
C ALA A 749 13.98 -17.58 -51.49
N ARG A 750 13.14 -17.90 -50.49
CA ARG A 750 12.09 -18.92 -50.57
C ARG A 750 11.05 -18.59 -51.63
N LEU A 751 10.52 -17.36 -51.63
CA LEU A 751 9.55 -16.87 -52.62
C LEU A 751 10.15 -16.77 -54.03
N THR A 752 11.41 -16.37 -54.16
CA THR A 752 12.13 -16.35 -55.44
C THR A 752 12.32 -17.76 -55.99
N SER A 753 12.68 -18.72 -55.12
CA SER A 753 12.82 -20.12 -55.48
C SER A 753 11.47 -20.72 -55.93
N GLN A 754 10.41 -20.49 -55.15
CA GLN A 754 9.04 -20.93 -55.46
C GLN A 754 8.55 -20.33 -56.80
N ARG A 755 8.78 -19.03 -57.04
CA ARG A 755 8.48 -18.36 -58.30
C ARG A 755 9.23 -19.01 -59.47
N ASN A 756 10.54 -19.25 -59.33
CA ASN A 756 11.33 -19.89 -60.37
C ASN A 756 10.85 -21.32 -60.66
N SER A 757 10.47 -22.09 -59.63
CA SER A 757 9.84 -23.41 -59.81
C SER A 757 8.53 -23.34 -60.59
N THR A 758 7.64 -22.37 -60.29
CA THR A 758 6.39 -22.21 -61.04
C THR A 758 6.61 -21.81 -62.51
N VAL A 759 7.63 -20.99 -62.79
CA VAL A 759 8.01 -20.58 -64.16
C VAL A 759 8.65 -21.73 -64.95
N SER A 760 9.26 -22.71 -64.28
CA SER A 760 9.79 -23.93 -64.92
C SER A 760 8.78 -25.09 -65.05
N HIS A 761 7.50 -24.84 -64.73
CA HIS A 761 6.37 -25.77 -64.94
C HIS A 761 5.25 -25.11 -65.79
N SER A 762 5.59 -24.07 -66.54
CA SER A 762 4.79 -23.41 -67.58
C SER A 762 5.52 -23.46 -68.92
#